data_AF-A0A4R5BND1-F1
#
_entry.id   AF-A0A4R5BND1-F1
#
_cell.length_a   1.000
_cell.length_b   1.000
_cell.length_c   1.000
_cell.angle_alpha   90.00
_cell.angle_beta   90.00
_cell.angle_gamma   90.00
#
_symmetry.space_group_name_H-M   'P 1'
#
loop_
_entity.id
_entity.type
_entity.pdbx_description
1 polymer ?
#
loop_
_entity_poly.entity_id
_entity_poly.type
_entity_poly.pdbx_seq_one_letter_code
_entity_poly.pdbx_strand_id
1 'polypeptide(L)'
;MPFPDEALDVWVELKLGDQWVNIKTDGHVYTRDPITITRGRGDEGSRTDPSTCTLTINNRDGRYSPRNPLGPYYGRIGRNTPIRVSVPTGGAPALTVPDGAIGSYASTPDAAALDITGDLDVRVEAEVRWVGGASGGGLVGKYIETGAQRSWVLWLDSTGELILYWSSTGANLLLATSTVPVPALGRQAVRATLDVNNGASGNTVTFYTAPSIAGPWTQLGAPIVQADTTSIFDSASPVQVGEIIADPVAGRYYAMELRNGIGGMVVADPDFTAQAVGTTAFADAAGRSWTVAGDAAITDRDVRFSGEVPSWPIKWNTSGTDVWVTIEAAGILRRLGQGAKPLGSALRRAIGTFQADDARIVAYWPLEDSAGSTQAASAIGGVPPLRALGPVEFSAEPSGGTGGGVSVGDVGRLTGATPSPGTEWTIMFWFDLAADMGTDAASPVVQWRTPGSNASYWSLFTGQVLSGTLILEGANAAGSVVVSANGTADVRGRGPVQIVVTGDQDGANYQVAVAVDGELDTASISPGDVCSPPTSIGINLDVAPGEYSGSVSHLLVATHTFESRGYAAALVPVGSGHRGETAGARFLRLTGEEGVPADLVGVAADSEPMGAQQPKELLELLGECADADGGTLYERRDGLGLRYRTRAADYNTDPALTLDYHDQLAAPLEPVDDDQATRNDVTVEREGGSSARVTVDQGPLSTQPPPDGVGVYNESVTLNLADDDQLLAQAGWRAHLGTVDEARYPVVRLKLHKHYDLAPAVVAADIRARIHLSGLPAWEPPGTVDLLADGYTETIEPRRWTIEYNTVPGSPWRVAVADNTTLGRVDTDGTVLLDPVTATDTTLPVLVTGAAWTTDPADYPFDLTLGGEVVTATAASDKVLDNFADTAAGGWGSADTGQAWTVAAGSAADFSAAGGTGGVIASPTAGVERAIVIPTGSPQQSTLVYSNTPLTPTGAPITWGVLLRYTDASNYYWLGVQINTAGTLTLIARKRVAGAFTTITSVASATGHSTSVWRILRAEALGTTLRAKVWAADAAEPAAWELTTTDAALSSGGSAGCIARRETGNTNSTSTGFDIFTAYQSLTVTRAVNGISKAQAAGIDIRLAQPSTIAL
;
A
#
# COMPACT_ATOMS: atom_id res chain seq x y z
N MET A 1 20.16 19.22 38.70
CA MET A 1 19.00 18.38 39.05
C MET A 1 18.22 18.14 37.77
N PRO A 2 17.68 16.94 37.52
CA PRO A 2 16.96 16.66 36.28
C PRO A 2 15.63 17.44 36.21
N PHE A 3 15.08 17.62 35.01
CA PHE A 3 13.69 18.04 34.84
C PHE A 3 12.76 17.08 35.60
N PRO A 4 11.75 17.56 36.34
CA PRO A 4 11.18 18.92 36.36
C PRO A 4 11.76 19.88 37.42
N ASP A 5 12.75 19.47 38.22
CA ASP A 5 13.32 20.33 39.26
C ASP A 5 14.00 21.56 38.64
N GLU A 6 14.78 21.32 37.59
CA GLU A 6 15.28 22.35 36.68
C GLU A 6 14.31 22.61 35.52
N ALA A 7 14.39 23.81 34.96
CA ALA A 7 13.55 24.18 33.84
C ALA A 7 13.95 23.38 32.58
N LEU A 8 12.97 22.95 31.78
CA LEU A 8 13.24 22.27 30.51
C LEU A 8 14.05 23.20 29.60
N ASP A 9 15.17 22.68 29.09
CA ASP A 9 16.06 23.41 28.19
C ASP A 9 15.50 23.47 26.75
N VAL A 10 14.34 24.11 26.59
CA VAL A 10 13.73 24.35 25.27
C VAL A 10 14.54 25.42 24.54
N TRP A 11 14.81 25.21 23.26
CA TRP A 11 15.36 26.22 22.35
C TRP A 11 14.25 26.72 21.44
N VAL A 12 14.23 28.04 21.24
CA VAL A 12 13.38 28.69 20.25
C VAL A 12 14.31 29.52 19.39
N GLU A 13 14.43 29.15 18.12
CA GLU A 13 15.42 29.72 17.22
C GLU A 13 14.74 30.40 16.03
N LEU A 14 15.18 31.61 15.71
CA LEU A 14 14.78 32.34 14.51
C LEU A 14 15.92 32.35 13.51
N LYS A 15 15.62 32.16 12.23
CA LYS A 15 16.60 32.33 11.15
C LYS A 15 16.71 33.81 10.80
N LEU A 16 17.83 34.44 11.15
CA LEU A 16 18.13 35.86 10.94
C LEU A 16 19.24 36.02 9.91
N GLY A 17 18.85 36.18 8.63
CA GLY A 17 19.79 36.01 7.52
C GLY A 17 20.18 34.54 7.39
N ASP A 18 21.48 34.25 7.35
CA ASP A 18 21.99 32.88 7.21
C ASP A 18 22.29 32.19 8.55
N GLN A 19 21.86 32.76 9.66
CA GLN A 19 22.21 32.29 11.00
C GLN A 19 20.96 32.00 11.83
N TRP A 20 20.95 30.86 12.53
CA TRP A 20 19.95 30.54 13.54
C TRP A 20 20.32 31.20 14.87
N VAL A 21 19.39 31.94 15.47
CA VAL A 21 19.59 32.65 16.74
C VAL A 21 18.59 32.17 17.78
N ASN A 22 19.08 31.65 18.89
CA ASN A 22 18.27 31.14 20.00
C ASN A 22 17.74 32.27 20.88
N ILE A 23 16.51 32.71 20.61
CA ILE A 23 15.88 33.83 21.31
C ILE A 23 15.38 33.47 22.71
N LYS A 24 15.26 32.17 23.04
CA LYS A 24 14.87 31.74 24.39
C LYS A 24 16.06 31.79 25.35
N THR A 25 17.23 31.32 24.94
CA THR A 25 18.47 31.42 25.74
C THR A 25 18.85 32.88 26.00
N ASP A 26 18.57 33.78 25.05
CA ASP A 26 18.76 35.22 25.23
C ASP A 26 17.70 35.88 26.15
N GLY A 27 16.71 35.11 26.64
CA GLY A 27 15.70 35.60 27.59
C GLY A 27 14.54 36.39 26.97
N HIS A 28 14.29 36.24 25.65
CA HIS A 28 13.21 36.97 24.98
C HIS A 28 11.90 36.21 24.94
N VAL A 29 11.87 34.89 25.07
CA VAL A 29 10.62 34.14 25.11
C VAL A 29 10.02 34.23 26.51
N TYR A 30 8.77 34.71 26.61
CA TYR A 30 8.07 34.79 27.89
C TYR A 30 7.68 33.42 28.41
N THR A 31 7.74 33.28 29.73
CA THR A 31 7.35 32.07 30.46
C THR A 31 5.93 32.15 31.04
N ARG A 32 5.26 33.31 30.92
CA ARG A 32 3.89 33.53 31.41
C ARG A 32 2.82 32.87 30.55
N ASP A 33 3.15 32.63 29.28
CA ASP A 33 2.32 31.96 28.28
C ASP A 33 3.09 30.69 27.84
N PRO A 34 2.44 29.53 27.71
CA PRO A 34 3.10 28.32 27.26
C PRO A 34 3.51 28.42 25.77
N ILE A 35 4.49 27.59 25.38
CA ILE A 35 4.70 27.27 23.96
C ILE A 35 3.71 26.13 23.64
N THR A 36 2.83 26.35 22.68
CA THR A 36 1.86 25.33 22.24
C THR A 36 2.12 25.00 20.78
N ILE A 37 2.30 23.71 20.48
CA ILE A 37 2.52 23.18 19.15
C ILE A 37 1.35 22.25 18.81
N THR A 38 0.75 22.38 17.64
CA THR A 38 -0.25 21.44 17.12
C THR A 38 0.21 20.91 15.77
N ARG A 39 0.10 19.60 15.56
CA ARG A 39 0.51 18.90 14.33
C ARG A 39 -0.48 17.79 13.97
N GLY A 40 -0.54 17.46 12.68
CA GLY A 40 -1.37 16.37 12.18
C GLY A 40 -2.84 16.74 12.12
N ARG A 41 -3.69 15.71 12.11
CA ARG A 41 -5.13 15.85 12.01
C ARG A 41 -5.74 16.14 13.39
N GLY A 42 -6.68 17.09 13.45
CA GLY A 42 -7.54 17.25 14.63
C GLY A 42 -8.39 15.99 14.88
N ASP A 43 -8.95 15.84 16.08
CA ASP A 43 -9.94 14.77 16.30
C ASP A 43 -11.05 14.89 15.24
N GLU A 44 -11.42 13.76 14.63
CA GLU A 44 -12.44 13.66 13.56
C GLU A 44 -12.16 14.47 12.27
N GLY A 45 -10.95 15.02 12.09
CA GLY A 45 -10.59 15.78 10.88
C GLY A 45 -10.54 14.89 9.63
N SER A 46 -11.00 15.36 8.47
CA SER A 46 -10.86 14.60 7.22
C SER A 46 -9.48 14.74 6.58
N ARG A 47 -8.83 15.90 6.77
CA ARG A 47 -7.49 16.23 6.23
C ARG A 47 -6.60 16.81 7.33
N THR A 48 -5.30 16.75 7.09
CA THR A 48 -4.29 17.32 8.01
C THR A 48 -4.35 18.85 7.98
N ASP A 49 -4.37 19.46 9.16
CA ASP A 49 -4.28 20.90 9.31
C ASP A 49 -2.82 21.38 9.22
N PRO A 50 -2.56 22.64 8.82
CA PRO A 50 -1.24 23.22 8.96
C PRO A 50 -0.77 23.18 10.41
N SER A 51 0.45 22.72 10.63
CA SER A 51 1.08 22.74 11.96
C SER A 51 1.18 24.16 12.46
N THR A 52 0.94 24.36 13.75
CA THR A 52 1.04 25.68 14.38
C THR A 52 1.95 25.65 15.60
N CYS A 53 2.58 26.78 15.89
CA CYS A 53 3.32 27.01 17.13
C CYS A 53 3.04 28.42 17.66
N THR A 54 2.43 28.51 18.84
CA THR A 54 2.12 29.78 19.50
C THR A 54 3.07 30.04 20.66
N LEU A 55 3.62 31.25 20.73
CA LEU A 55 4.43 31.71 21.86
C LEU A 55 4.44 33.24 21.96
N THR A 56 4.79 33.77 23.13
CA THR A 56 4.91 35.22 23.36
C THR A 56 6.37 35.63 23.52
N ILE A 57 6.78 36.68 22.79
CA ILE A 57 8.14 37.24 22.78
C ILE A 57 8.13 38.62 23.44
N ASN A 58 9.09 38.87 24.34
CA ASN A 58 9.44 40.17 24.88
C ASN A 58 9.97 41.10 23.78
N ASN A 59 9.36 42.26 23.64
CA ASN A 59 9.71 43.24 22.61
C ASN A 59 9.90 44.65 23.19
N ARG A 60 10.35 44.76 24.44
CA ARG A 60 10.61 46.07 25.11
C ARG A 60 11.67 46.92 24.41
N ASP A 61 12.61 46.29 23.73
CA ASP A 61 13.66 46.95 22.94
C ASP A 61 13.22 47.25 21.49
N GLY A 62 12.01 46.85 21.10
CA GLY A 62 11.45 47.05 19.77
C GLY A 62 12.13 46.22 18.67
N ARG A 63 12.90 45.19 19.01
CA ARG A 63 13.65 44.35 18.06
C ARG A 63 12.78 43.41 17.24
N TYR A 64 11.67 42.95 17.79
CA TYR A 64 10.69 42.09 17.12
C TYR A 64 9.57 42.92 16.47
N SER A 65 9.88 44.17 16.11
CA SER A 65 9.00 45.07 15.39
C SER A 65 9.51 45.26 13.95
N PRO A 66 9.04 44.49 12.95
CA PRO A 66 9.62 44.52 11.60
C PRO A 66 9.61 45.90 10.91
N ARG A 67 8.69 46.78 11.32
CA ARG A 67 8.55 48.14 10.79
C ARG A 67 9.29 49.21 11.62
N ASN A 68 10.04 48.81 12.64
CA ASN A 68 10.82 49.72 13.47
C ASN A 68 12.26 49.84 12.91
N PRO A 69 12.63 50.93 12.22
CA PRO A 69 13.98 51.10 11.67
C PRO A 69 15.08 51.22 12.74
N LEU A 70 14.72 51.43 14.01
CA LEU A 70 15.66 51.46 15.12
C LEU A 70 15.90 50.08 15.75
N GLY A 71 15.10 49.07 15.36
CA GLY A 71 15.21 47.71 15.89
C GLY A 71 16.43 46.97 15.32
N PRO A 72 17.19 46.20 16.11
CA PRO A 72 18.36 45.45 15.64
C PRO A 72 18.08 44.44 14.51
N TYR A 73 16.84 43.95 14.42
CA TYR A 73 16.43 43.00 13.37
C TYR A 73 15.66 43.67 12.23
N TYR A 74 15.67 45.01 12.13
CA TYR A 74 15.10 45.71 11.00
C TYR A 74 15.70 45.22 9.67
N GLY A 75 14.85 44.86 8.72
CA GLY A 75 15.24 44.26 7.44
C GLY A 75 15.69 42.79 7.50
N ARG A 76 15.80 42.19 8.70
CA ARG A 76 16.17 40.77 8.90
C ARG A 76 14.97 39.89 9.29
N ILE A 77 13.92 40.49 9.86
CA ILE A 77 12.65 39.82 10.14
C ILE A 77 11.51 40.40 9.30
N GLY A 78 10.52 39.58 9.00
CA GLY A 78 9.39 39.93 8.16
C GLY A 78 8.32 38.84 8.16
N ARG A 79 7.39 38.91 7.21
CA ARG A 79 6.48 37.78 6.99
C ARG A 79 7.29 36.57 6.54
N ASN A 80 6.89 35.39 6.99
CA ASN A 80 7.51 34.10 6.71
C ASN A 80 8.94 33.95 7.25
N THR A 81 9.33 34.68 8.30
CA THR A 81 10.63 34.45 8.96
C THR A 81 10.66 33.03 9.55
N PRO A 82 11.64 32.17 9.18
CA PRO A 82 11.71 30.80 9.70
C PRO A 82 11.95 30.76 11.21
N ILE A 83 11.27 29.83 11.87
CA ILE A 83 11.38 29.55 13.30
C ILE A 83 11.42 28.04 13.51
N ARG A 84 12.21 27.59 14.50
CA ARG A 84 12.16 26.21 14.99
C ARG A 84 12.15 26.15 16.51
N VAL A 85 11.52 25.12 17.05
CA VAL A 85 11.50 24.80 18.49
C VAL A 85 12.10 23.42 18.67
N SER A 86 13.06 23.28 19.58
CA SER A 86 13.68 21.98 19.90
C SER A 86 13.77 21.76 21.40
N VAL A 87 13.81 20.48 21.80
CA VAL A 87 13.96 20.04 23.20
C VAL A 87 15.06 18.98 23.29
N PRO A 88 15.77 18.84 24.42
CA PRO A 88 16.64 17.69 24.64
C PRO A 88 15.78 16.43 24.72
N THR A 89 16.17 15.39 23.97
CA THR A 89 15.41 14.13 23.89
C THR A 89 15.54 13.29 25.15
N GLY A 90 16.62 13.47 25.91
CA GLY A 90 17.05 12.51 26.94
C GLY A 90 17.54 11.18 26.36
N GLY A 91 17.57 11.03 25.03
CA GLY A 91 18.12 9.90 24.31
C GLY A 91 19.62 10.06 24.02
N ALA A 92 20.21 9.07 23.38
CA ALA A 92 21.63 9.12 23.02
C ALA A 92 21.90 10.25 21.99
N PRO A 93 23.00 11.01 22.13
CA PRO A 93 23.40 11.99 21.14
C PRO A 93 23.61 11.37 19.75
N ALA A 94 23.52 12.19 18.71
CA ALA A 94 23.85 11.78 17.35
C ALA A 94 24.54 12.94 16.63
N LEU A 95 25.30 12.65 15.58
CA LEU A 95 25.79 13.67 14.66
C LEU A 95 24.61 14.17 13.81
N THR A 96 24.19 15.40 14.01
CA THR A 96 23.15 16.03 13.19
C THR A 96 23.77 16.84 12.07
N VAL A 97 23.37 16.54 10.83
CA VAL A 97 23.71 17.31 9.62
C VAL A 97 22.47 18.13 9.22
N PRO A 98 22.51 19.47 9.30
CA PRO A 98 21.35 20.30 9.01
C PRO A 98 20.95 20.31 7.53
N ASP A 99 19.66 20.52 7.27
CA ASP A 99 19.13 20.68 5.92
C ASP A 99 19.69 21.93 5.22
N GLY A 100 20.17 21.76 3.99
CA GLY A 100 20.71 22.84 3.16
C GLY A 100 22.04 23.45 3.63
N ALA A 101 22.75 22.82 4.58
CA ALA A 101 24.04 23.30 5.08
C ALA A 101 25.22 22.57 4.41
N ILE A 102 25.91 23.26 3.49
CA ILE A 102 27.13 22.76 2.84
C ILE A 102 28.34 22.94 3.76
N GLY A 103 29.25 21.97 3.78
CA GLY A 103 30.44 21.92 4.62
C GLY A 103 30.21 21.28 6.00
N SER A 104 29.11 20.54 6.19
CA SER A 104 28.66 20.01 7.48
C SER A 104 28.80 18.49 7.54
N TYR A 105 29.85 17.99 8.20
CA TYR A 105 30.17 16.56 8.28
C TYR A 105 31.03 16.23 9.51
N ALA A 106 31.20 14.93 9.79
CA ALA A 106 32.31 14.44 10.62
C ALA A 106 33.39 13.81 9.73
N SER A 107 34.67 13.98 10.06
CA SER A 107 35.77 13.41 9.29
C SER A 107 36.95 12.94 10.12
N THR A 108 37.69 11.96 9.60
CA THR A 108 39.04 11.60 10.08
C THR A 108 40.06 11.78 8.95
N PRO A 109 41.27 12.29 9.24
CA PRO A 109 42.36 12.31 8.27
C PRO A 109 42.72 10.92 7.75
N ASP A 110 43.36 10.92 6.59
CA ASP A 110 43.96 9.72 6.02
C ASP A 110 45.00 9.08 6.94
N ALA A 111 45.08 7.75 6.91
CA ALA A 111 46.16 6.98 7.54
C ALA A 111 46.13 5.51 7.16
N ALA A 112 47.32 4.92 7.00
CA ALA A 112 47.66 3.56 6.53
C ALA A 112 46.62 2.41 6.62
N ALA A 113 45.82 2.31 7.68
CA ALA A 113 44.78 1.26 7.75
C ALA A 113 43.46 1.63 7.04
N LEU A 114 43.32 2.85 6.53
CA LEU A 114 42.20 3.29 5.67
C LEU A 114 42.48 3.03 4.18
N ASP A 115 43.71 2.61 3.85
CA ASP A 115 44.24 2.41 2.50
C ASP A 115 43.82 1.02 1.97
N ILE A 116 42.51 0.80 1.92
CA ILE A 116 41.90 -0.46 1.49
C ILE A 116 41.99 -0.55 -0.04
N THR A 117 42.72 -1.54 -0.54
CA THR A 117 42.90 -1.78 -1.99
C THR A 117 42.18 -3.03 -2.51
N GLY A 118 41.73 -3.90 -1.60
CA GLY A 118 40.96 -5.12 -1.88
C GLY A 118 39.50 -4.99 -1.47
N ASP A 119 38.94 -6.04 -0.89
CA ASP A 119 37.53 -6.10 -0.48
C ASP A 119 37.16 -5.03 0.56
N LEU A 120 35.95 -4.48 0.43
CA LEU A 120 35.42 -3.38 1.24
C LEU A 120 34.11 -3.78 1.91
N ASP A 121 33.92 -3.34 3.16
CA ASP A 121 32.65 -3.42 3.88
C ASP A 121 32.45 -2.11 4.67
N VAL A 122 31.47 -1.32 4.23
CA VAL A 122 31.12 -0.02 4.81
C VAL A 122 29.70 -0.04 5.33
N ARG A 123 29.50 0.51 6.54
CA ARG A 123 28.24 0.49 7.27
C ARG A 123 27.96 1.87 7.88
N VAL A 124 26.73 2.33 7.79
CA VAL A 124 26.27 3.58 8.39
C VAL A 124 24.91 3.35 9.03
N GLU A 125 24.74 3.83 10.26
CA GLU A 125 23.44 3.93 10.92
C GLU A 125 22.99 5.38 10.98
N ALA A 126 21.83 5.66 10.40
CA ALA A 126 21.34 7.01 10.27
C ALA A 126 19.80 7.07 10.30
N GLU A 127 19.30 8.27 10.51
CA GLU A 127 17.91 8.68 10.33
C GLU A 127 17.93 9.90 9.41
N VAL A 128 17.78 9.63 8.12
CA VAL A 128 17.88 10.59 7.02
C VAL A 128 16.62 10.49 6.16
N ARG A 129 16.48 11.37 5.17
CA ARG A 129 15.48 11.20 4.12
C ARG A 129 15.93 10.11 3.17
N TRP A 130 15.54 8.87 3.47
CA TRP A 130 15.87 7.72 2.64
C TRP A 130 15.29 7.81 1.24
N VAL A 131 14.14 8.48 1.05
CA VAL A 131 13.50 8.68 -0.25
C VAL A 131 12.98 10.13 -0.34
N GLY A 132 13.14 10.76 -1.52
CA GLY A 132 12.58 12.08 -1.81
C GLY A 132 13.46 13.28 -1.46
N GLY A 133 14.75 13.08 -1.20
CA GLY A 133 15.72 14.19 -1.10
C GLY A 133 15.80 15.00 -2.41
N ALA A 134 15.93 16.33 -2.30
CA ALA A 134 16.02 17.24 -3.45
C ALA A 134 17.24 16.96 -4.37
N SER A 135 18.25 16.28 -3.83
CA SER A 135 19.42 15.75 -4.52
C SER A 135 19.93 14.54 -3.74
N GLY A 136 20.36 13.47 -4.44
CA GLY A 136 21.12 12.41 -3.80
C GLY A 136 22.43 12.95 -3.20
N GLY A 137 23.04 12.22 -2.26
CA GLY A 137 24.28 12.66 -1.60
C GLY A 137 25.09 11.52 -1.00
N GLY A 138 26.33 11.82 -0.60
CA GLY A 138 27.24 10.84 -0.01
C GLY A 138 26.98 10.65 1.49
N LEU A 139 26.57 9.44 1.89
CA LEU A 139 26.41 9.07 3.30
C LEU A 139 27.77 8.98 3.99
N VAL A 140 28.72 8.32 3.34
CA VAL A 140 30.09 8.11 3.83
C VAL A 140 31.03 7.84 2.66
N GLY A 141 32.24 8.37 2.70
CA GLY A 141 33.22 8.14 1.63
C GLY A 141 34.63 8.61 1.94
N LYS A 142 35.57 8.07 1.15
CA LYS A 142 36.97 8.50 1.06
C LYS A 142 37.21 9.07 -0.33
N TYR A 143 36.80 10.31 -0.55
CA TYR A 143 36.63 10.82 -1.91
C TYR A 143 36.85 12.33 -2.01
N ILE A 144 37.82 12.75 -2.82
CA ILE A 144 37.97 14.14 -3.28
C ILE A 144 38.28 14.13 -4.79
N GLU A 145 37.64 15.02 -5.55
CA GLU A 145 37.83 15.11 -7.00
C GLU A 145 39.18 15.73 -7.40
N THR A 146 39.62 16.73 -6.61
CA THR A 146 40.85 17.46 -6.88
C THR A 146 42.06 16.55 -6.69
N GLY A 147 42.97 16.55 -7.67
CA GLY A 147 44.22 15.78 -7.59
C GLY A 147 44.06 14.28 -7.79
N ALA A 148 42.94 13.82 -8.39
CA ALA A 148 42.66 12.41 -8.65
C ALA A 148 42.71 11.55 -7.38
N GLN A 149 41.98 11.96 -6.34
CA GLN A 149 41.94 11.32 -5.02
C GLN A 149 40.61 10.59 -4.76
N ARG A 150 39.98 10.07 -5.82
CA ARG A 150 38.71 9.32 -5.73
C ARG A 150 39.00 7.88 -5.29
N SER A 151 38.61 7.47 -4.08
CA SER A 151 38.71 6.07 -3.64
C SER A 151 37.36 5.38 -3.73
N TRP A 152 36.44 5.69 -2.83
CA TRP A 152 35.08 5.13 -2.80
C TRP A 152 34.10 6.07 -2.06
N VAL A 153 32.81 5.93 -2.36
CA VAL A 153 31.72 6.59 -1.63
C VAL A 153 30.46 5.72 -1.67
N LEU A 154 29.81 5.57 -0.52
CA LEU A 154 28.44 5.05 -0.43
C LEU A 154 27.48 6.24 -0.52
N TRP A 155 26.68 6.24 -1.57
CA TRP A 155 25.79 7.31 -1.98
C TRP A 155 24.33 6.88 -1.82
N LEU A 156 23.47 7.83 -1.46
CA LEU A 156 22.03 7.67 -1.44
C LEU A 156 21.44 8.53 -2.57
N ASP A 157 20.77 7.91 -3.54
CA ASP A 157 20.06 8.65 -4.59
C ASP A 157 18.72 9.20 -4.09
N SER A 158 18.18 10.19 -4.79
CA SER A 158 16.86 10.79 -4.59
C SER A 158 15.70 9.78 -4.60
N THR A 159 15.86 8.67 -5.33
CA THR A 159 14.91 7.55 -5.40
C THR A 159 15.02 6.59 -4.21
N GLY A 160 16.07 6.73 -3.40
CA GLY A 160 16.38 5.89 -2.25
C GLY A 160 17.22 4.66 -2.56
N GLU A 161 17.68 4.50 -3.79
CA GLU A 161 18.68 3.48 -4.13
C GLU A 161 20.06 3.83 -3.53
N LEU A 162 20.78 2.82 -3.09
CA LEU A 162 22.17 2.96 -2.66
C LEU A 162 23.08 2.76 -3.86
N ILE A 163 24.05 3.65 -4.03
CA ILE A 163 25.09 3.52 -5.05
C ILE A 163 26.44 3.45 -4.36
N LEU A 164 27.19 2.38 -4.61
CA LEU A 164 28.60 2.33 -4.25
C LEU A 164 29.42 2.77 -5.45
N TYR A 165 30.08 3.92 -5.35
CA TYR A 165 31.09 4.35 -6.31
C TYR A 165 32.48 3.95 -5.81
N TRP A 166 33.35 3.52 -6.71
CA TRP A 166 34.77 3.33 -6.41
C TRP A 166 35.64 3.63 -7.62
N SER A 167 36.94 3.80 -7.41
CA SER A 167 37.92 3.96 -8.48
C SER A 167 39.08 3.01 -8.29
N SER A 168 39.62 2.48 -9.39
CA SER A 168 40.91 1.77 -9.40
C SER A 168 42.09 2.68 -9.74
N THR A 169 41.84 3.92 -10.16
CA THR A 169 42.87 4.85 -10.68
C THR A 169 42.95 6.19 -9.97
N GLY A 170 41.98 6.51 -9.12
CA GLY A 170 41.84 7.84 -8.50
C GLY A 170 41.10 8.85 -9.38
N ALA A 171 40.84 8.52 -10.65
CA ALA A 171 40.24 9.42 -11.63
C ALA A 171 38.86 8.94 -12.13
N ASN A 172 38.77 7.73 -12.68
CA ASN A 172 37.53 7.20 -13.26
C ASN A 172 36.70 6.45 -12.21
N LEU A 173 35.38 6.61 -12.25
CA LEU A 173 34.47 5.90 -11.35
C LEU A 173 33.91 4.63 -12.01
N LEU A 174 33.89 3.57 -11.22
CA LEU A 174 33.02 2.41 -11.35
C LEU A 174 31.88 2.58 -10.35
N LEU A 175 30.73 1.97 -10.63
CA LEU A 175 29.57 2.04 -9.75
C LEU A 175 28.79 0.73 -9.77
N ALA A 176 28.05 0.50 -8.69
CA ALA A 176 26.98 -0.47 -8.60
C ALA A 176 25.83 0.16 -7.81
N THR A 177 24.60 -0.02 -8.30
CA THR A 177 23.37 0.50 -7.69
C THR A 177 22.57 -0.67 -7.12
N SER A 178 21.96 -0.49 -5.95
CA SER A 178 21.02 -1.47 -5.39
C SER A 178 19.84 -1.65 -6.35
N THR A 179 19.36 -2.89 -6.50
CA THR A 179 18.24 -3.20 -7.42
C THR A 179 16.88 -2.81 -6.87
N VAL A 180 16.83 -2.37 -5.62
CA VAL A 180 15.65 -1.86 -4.92
C VAL A 180 16.06 -0.68 -4.03
N PRO A 181 15.16 0.28 -3.76
CA PRO A 181 15.43 1.38 -2.84
C PRO A 181 15.45 0.89 -1.38
N VAL A 182 16.12 1.66 -0.52
CA VAL A 182 16.08 1.46 0.92
C VAL A 182 14.65 1.73 1.43
N PRO A 183 14.04 0.83 2.24
CA PRO A 183 12.75 1.10 2.86
C PRO A 183 12.82 2.37 3.73
N ALA A 184 11.93 3.34 3.53
CA ALA A 184 11.98 4.62 4.27
C ALA A 184 11.35 4.51 5.68
N LEU A 185 11.96 3.70 6.57
CA LEU A 185 11.42 3.38 7.91
C LEU A 185 11.91 4.29 9.06
N GLY A 186 12.56 5.41 8.76
CA GLY A 186 13.13 6.31 9.78
C GLY A 186 14.57 5.96 10.14
N ARG A 187 14.88 5.68 11.42
CA ARG A 187 16.23 5.24 11.82
C ARG A 187 16.50 3.81 11.35
N GLN A 188 17.59 3.60 10.64
CA GLN A 188 18.06 2.28 10.23
C GLN A 188 19.54 2.30 9.85
N ALA A 189 20.13 1.12 9.68
CA ALA A 189 21.48 0.96 9.17
C ALA A 189 21.49 0.43 7.74
N VAL A 190 22.43 0.94 6.95
CA VAL A 190 22.74 0.49 5.59
C VAL A 190 24.17 -0.01 5.52
N ARG A 191 24.40 -0.98 4.63
CA ARG A 191 25.72 -1.58 4.40
C ARG A 191 25.94 -1.87 2.93
N ALA A 192 27.16 -1.64 2.46
CA ALA A 192 27.62 -2.06 1.14
C ALA A 192 28.91 -2.86 1.25
N THR A 193 28.97 -3.99 0.54
CA THR A 193 30.18 -4.81 0.43
C THR A 193 30.63 -4.88 -1.02
N LEU A 194 31.92 -4.68 -1.29
CA LEU A 194 32.53 -4.92 -2.60
C LEU A 194 33.55 -6.07 -2.46
N ASP A 195 33.26 -7.19 -3.11
CA ASP A 195 34.20 -8.28 -3.38
C ASP A 195 34.91 -7.96 -4.70
N VAL A 196 36.19 -7.61 -4.64
CA VAL A 196 36.93 -7.16 -5.84
C VAL A 196 37.28 -8.31 -6.78
N ASN A 197 37.20 -9.56 -6.30
CA ASN A 197 37.45 -10.77 -7.05
C ASN A 197 36.58 -11.92 -6.52
N ASN A 198 35.41 -12.07 -7.11
CA ASN A 198 34.39 -13.04 -6.69
C ASN A 198 34.73 -14.51 -7.02
N GLY A 199 35.96 -14.81 -7.45
CA GLY A 199 36.39 -16.15 -7.86
C GLY A 199 35.83 -16.62 -9.20
N ALA A 200 35.03 -15.81 -9.89
CA ALA A 200 34.42 -16.08 -11.19
C ALA A 200 34.88 -15.08 -12.27
N SER A 201 36.11 -14.56 -12.14
CA SER A 201 36.71 -13.55 -13.03
C SER A 201 35.93 -12.23 -13.09
N GLY A 202 35.21 -11.89 -12.01
CA GLY A 202 34.44 -10.66 -11.89
C GLY A 202 34.58 -10.04 -10.50
N ASN A 203 33.77 -9.03 -10.23
CA ASN A 203 33.58 -8.43 -8.92
C ASN A 203 32.10 -8.47 -8.53
N THR A 204 31.80 -8.34 -7.24
CA THR A 204 30.41 -8.40 -6.75
C THR A 204 30.15 -7.38 -5.66
N VAL A 205 29.11 -6.56 -5.86
CA VAL A 205 28.61 -5.62 -4.85
C VAL A 205 27.31 -6.14 -4.27
N THR A 206 27.18 -6.11 -2.94
CA THR A 206 25.94 -6.48 -2.24
C THR A 206 25.57 -5.41 -1.23
N PHE A 207 24.30 -5.04 -1.20
CA PHE A 207 23.74 -4.05 -0.28
C PHE A 207 22.90 -4.73 0.79
N TYR A 208 22.79 -4.11 1.96
CA TYR A 208 22.02 -4.63 3.10
C TYR A 208 21.38 -3.50 3.89
N THR A 209 20.29 -3.82 4.60
CA THR A 209 19.66 -2.98 5.62
C THR A 209 19.58 -3.72 6.96
N ALA A 210 19.47 -2.98 8.06
CA ALA A 210 19.27 -3.52 9.40
C ALA A 210 18.58 -2.49 10.32
N PRO A 211 17.93 -2.90 11.42
CA PRO A 211 17.38 -1.96 12.41
C PRO A 211 18.46 -1.10 13.09
N SER A 212 19.68 -1.60 13.22
CA SER A 212 20.84 -0.89 13.77
C SER A 212 22.14 -1.44 13.18
N ILE A 213 23.27 -0.76 13.41
CA ILE A 213 24.59 -1.17 12.92
C ILE A 213 25.01 -2.55 13.45
N ALA A 214 24.42 -3.00 14.56
CA ALA A 214 24.64 -4.31 15.16
C ALA A 214 23.97 -5.47 14.38
N GLY A 215 23.06 -5.16 13.44
CA GLY A 215 22.25 -6.15 12.75
C GLY A 215 20.97 -6.54 13.51
N PRO A 216 20.33 -7.67 13.14
CA PRO A 216 20.70 -8.55 12.03
C PRO A 216 20.59 -7.85 10.68
N TRP A 217 21.45 -8.24 9.73
CA TRP A 217 21.50 -7.66 8.38
C TRP A 217 20.64 -8.46 7.41
N THR A 218 19.80 -7.77 6.67
CA THR A 218 18.97 -8.30 5.57
C THR A 218 19.52 -7.79 4.25
N GLN A 219 19.68 -8.66 3.25
CA GLN A 219 20.15 -8.26 1.93
C GLN A 219 19.12 -7.33 1.24
N LEU A 220 19.59 -6.23 0.66
CA LEU A 220 18.79 -5.25 -0.06
C LEU A 220 18.90 -5.53 -1.57
N GLY A 221 17.87 -6.17 -2.13
CA GLY A 221 17.82 -6.53 -3.54
C GLY A 221 18.80 -7.65 -3.92
N ALA A 222 18.95 -7.89 -5.22
CA ALA A 222 19.89 -8.86 -5.77
C ALA A 222 21.35 -8.34 -5.76
N PRO A 223 22.36 -9.21 -5.59
CA PRO A 223 23.77 -8.83 -5.72
C PRO A 223 24.10 -8.39 -7.15
N ILE A 224 24.96 -7.38 -7.29
CA ILE A 224 25.39 -6.84 -8.58
C ILE A 224 26.69 -7.51 -8.98
N VAL A 225 26.64 -8.40 -9.97
CA VAL A 225 27.81 -9.10 -10.51
C VAL A 225 28.29 -8.38 -11.77
N GLN A 226 29.56 -7.96 -11.77
CA GLN A 226 30.19 -7.28 -12.90
C GLN A 226 31.34 -8.11 -13.46
N ALA A 227 31.57 -7.99 -14.77
CA ALA A 227 32.72 -8.60 -15.42
C ALA A 227 34.02 -7.95 -14.93
N ASP A 228 35.11 -8.71 -15.02
CA ASP A 228 36.46 -8.34 -14.63
C ASP A 228 36.66 -8.10 -13.12
N THR A 229 37.81 -8.54 -12.61
CA THR A 229 38.24 -8.21 -11.25
C THR A 229 38.58 -6.72 -11.16
N THR A 230 38.36 -6.11 -10.00
CA THR A 230 38.62 -4.69 -9.76
C THR A 230 39.62 -4.47 -8.62
N SER A 231 39.85 -3.21 -8.26
CA SER A 231 40.62 -2.81 -7.08
C SER A 231 40.17 -1.42 -6.63
N ILE A 232 40.48 -1.07 -5.39
CA ILE A 232 40.20 0.25 -4.83
C ILE A 232 41.48 1.08 -4.81
N PHE A 233 41.38 2.34 -5.22
CA PHE A 233 42.49 3.27 -5.26
C PHE A 233 42.83 3.76 -3.85
N ASP A 234 44.10 3.63 -3.49
CA ASP A 234 44.66 4.19 -2.27
C ASP A 234 44.80 5.73 -2.40
N SER A 235 43.96 6.45 -1.66
CA SER A 235 43.80 7.91 -1.75
C SER A 235 44.28 8.59 -0.48
N ALA A 236 44.83 9.79 -0.59
CA ALA A 236 45.14 10.65 0.55
C ALA A 236 43.92 11.44 1.09
N SER A 237 42.72 11.20 0.55
CA SER A 237 41.48 11.85 1.02
C SER A 237 41.12 11.44 2.45
N PRO A 238 40.53 12.35 3.26
CA PRO A 238 39.93 11.98 4.53
C PRO A 238 38.71 11.07 4.30
N VAL A 239 38.35 10.31 5.34
CA VAL A 239 37.03 9.66 5.40
C VAL A 239 36.05 10.65 6.00
N GLN A 240 34.90 10.85 5.36
CA GLN A 240 33.85 11.77 5.78
C GLN A 240 32.52 11.04 5.95
N VAL A 241 31.69 11.51 6.88
CA VAL A 241 30.32 11.03 7.16
C VAL A 241 29.36 12.22 7.10
N GLY A 242 28.28 12.06 6.33
CA GLY A 242 27.17 13.01 6.23
C GLY A 242 27.23 13.97 5.04
N GLU A 243 28.42 14.27 4.53
CA GLU A 243 28.60 15.05 3.30
C GLU A 243 29.85 14.58 2.57
N ILE A 244 29.70 14.40 1.25
CA ILE A 244 30.79 14.16 0.31
C ILE A 244 30.62 15.16 -0.82
N ILE A 245 31.70 15.81 -1.26
CA ILE A 245 31.72 16.75 -2.40
C ILE A 245 30.66 17.87 -2.41
N ALA A 246 30.36 18.43 -1.24
CA ALA A 246 29.33 19.48 -1.09
C ALA A 246 27.89 19.00 -1.39
N ASP A 247 27.65 17.69 -1.37
CA ASP A 247 26.34 17.05 -1.44
C ASP A 247 25.98 16.40 -0.09
N PRO A 248 25.45 17.19 0.87
CA PRO A 248 25.12 16.71 2.21
C PRO A 248 23.85 15.85 2.21
N VAL A 249 23.88 14.76 2.96
CA VAL A 249 22.69 14.00 3.31
C VAL A 249 22.26 14.41 4.72
N ALA A 250 21.29 15.32 4.79
CA ALA A 250 20.77 15.86 6.03
C ALA A 250 20.04 14.79 6.87
N GLY A 251 20.25 14.83 8.19
CA GLY A 251 19.67 13.89 9.14
C GLY A 251 20.56 13.65 10.33
N ARG A 252 20.30 12.54 11.05
CA ARG A 252 21.05 12.14 12.25
C ARG A 252 21.87 10.89 11.95
N TYR A 253 23.14 10.90 12.29
CA TYR A 253 24.06 9.75 12.16
C TYR A 253 24.41 9.26 13.55
N TYR A 254 24.17 7.97 13.79
CA TYR A 254 24.35 7.33 15.09
C TYR A 254 25.71 6.65 15.17
N ALA A 255 26.09 5.93 14.12
CA ALA A 255 27.40 5.27 14.04
C ALA A 255 27.81 5.02 12.57
N MET A 256 29.11 4.83 12.35
CA MET A 256 29.68 4.32 11.10
C MET A 256 30.70 3.23 11.43
N GLU A 257 30.84 2.24 10.55
CA GLU A 257 31.88 1.22 10.64
C GLU A 257 32.49 0.97 9.25
N LEU A 258 33.81 1.06 9.16
CA LEU A 258 34.59 0.75 7.96
C LEU A 258 35.50 -0.45 8.25
N ARG A 259 35.45 -1.45 7.37
CA ARG A 259 36.24 -2.68 7.50
C ARG A 259 37.12 -2.92 6.27
N ASN A 260 38.33 -3.39 6.54
CA ASN A 260 39.22 -3.95 5.53
C ASN A 260 38.89 -5.44 5.34
N GLY A 261 38.23 -5.76 4.22
CA GLY A 261 37.64 -7.06 3.93
C GLY A 261 36.17 -7.21 4.35
N ILE A 262 35.43 -8.08 3.66
CA ILE A 262 34.02 -8.39 3.98
C ILE A 262 33.94 -9.11 5.33
N GLY A 263 33.30 -8.46 6.32
CA GLY A 263 33.33 -8.94 7.70
C GLY A 263 34.74 -8.96 8.33
N GLY A 264 35.70 -8.24 7.73
CA GLY A 264 37.10 -8.20 8.14
C GLY A 264 37.35 -7.27 9.33
N MET A 265 38.60 -6.81 9.44
CA MET A 265 39.06 -5.96 10.54
C MET A 265 38.43 -4.58 10.46
N VAL A 266 37.89 -4.08 11.57
CA VAL A 266 37.39 -2.70 11.70
C VAL A 266 38.59 -1.75 11.71
N VAL A 267 38.56 -0.73 10.84
CA VAL A 267 39.66 0.24 10.66
C VAL A 267 39.26 1.69 10.96
N ALA A 268 37.95 1.96 11.03
CA ALA A 268 37.34 3.17 11.60
C ALA A 268 35.92 2.84 12.09
N ASP A 269 35.52 3.41 13.22
CA ASP A 269 34.23 3.10 13.88
C ASP A 269 33.70 4.23 14.77
N PRO A 270 33.46 5.46 14.25
CA PRO A 270 32.93 6.53 15.06
C PRO A 270 31.52 6.17 15.58
N ASP A 271 31.40 6.07 16.90
CA ASP A 271 30.13 5.99 17.61
C ASP A 271 29.78 7.37 18.17
N PHE A 272 28.83 8.05 17.51
CA PHE A 272 28.35 9.37 17.92
C PHE A 272 27.44 9.30 19.14
N THR A 273 26.83 8.15 19.40
CA THR A 273 25.92 7.92 20.54
C THR A 273 26.66 7.85 21.87
N ALA A 274 27.94 7.48 21.84
CA ALA A 274 28.81 7.46 23.00
C ALA A 274 29.43 8.84 23.34
N GLN A 275 29.30 9.84 22.47
CA GLN A 275 29.92 11.15 22.66
C GLN A 275 29.04 12.08 23.50
N ALA A 276 29.65 12.99 24.25
CA ALA A 276 28.91 14.03 24.95
C ALA A 276 28.36 15.09 23.98
N VAL A 277 27.21 15.68 24.31
CA VAL A 277 26.62 16.79 23.53
C VAL A 277 27.61 17.96 23.40
N GLY A 278 27.75 18.48 22.19
CA GLY A 278 28.69 19.56 21.85
C GLY A 278 30.14 19.11 21.59
N THR A 279 30.42 17.81 21.58
CA THR A 279 31.75 17.29 21.23
C THR A 279 32.09 17.64 19.77
N THR A 280 33.27 18.24 19.55
CA THR A 280 33.75 18.64 18.22
C THR A 280 34.97 17.84 17.74
N ALA A 281 35.61 17.07 18.62
CA ALA A 281 36.68 16.14 18.29
C ALA A 281 36.75 14.98 19.29
N PHE A 282 37.00 13.76 18.80
CA PHE A 282 37.13 12.53 19.61
C PHE A 282 37.96 11.47 18.88
N ALA A 283 38.33 10.39 19.57
CA ALA A 283 38.94 9.21 18.95
C ALA A 283 37.94 8.05 18.94
N ASP A 284 37.86 7.30 17.84
CA ASP A 284 37.07 6.06 17.77
C ASP A 284 37.80 4.87 18.40
N ALA A 285 37.15 3.69 18.46
CA ALA A 285 37.75 2.52 19.10
C ALA A 285 38.85 1.88 18.24
N ALA A 286 38.86 2.12 16.92
CA ALA A 286 39.94 1.80 16.00
C ALA A 286 41.15 2.77 16.08
N GLY A 287 41.06 3.85 16.88
CA GLY A 287 42.13 4.80 17.14
C GLY A 287 42.24 5.97 16.13
N ARG A 288 41.19 6.24 15.35
CA ARG A 288 41.11 7.38 14.41
C ARG A 288 40.60 8.62 15.09
N SER A 289 41.21 9.76 14.75
CA SER A 289 40.83 11.07 15.27
C SER A 289 39.75 11.68 14.40
N TRP A 290 38.54 11.82 14.93
CA TRP A 290 37.39 12.40 14.27
C TRP A 290 37.19 13.87 14.67
N THR A 291 36.81 14.71 13.71
CA THR A 291 36.45 16.12 13.89
C THR A 291 35.10 16.43 13.25
N VAL A 292 34.30 17.29 13.90
CA VAL A 292 33.01 17.76 13.38
C VAL A 292 33.20 19.15 12.74
N ALA A 293 32.67 19.34 11.53
CA ALA A 293 32.86 20.53 10.70
C ALA A 293 31.53 21.22 10.34
N GLY A 294 31.62 22.50 9.98
CA GLY A 294 30.48 23.31 9.52
C GLY A 294 29.42 23.51 10.61
N ASP A 295 28.16 23.38 10.20
CA ASP A 295 27.00 23.47 11.09
C ASP A 295 26.59 22.10 11.67
N ALA A 296 27.36 21.03 11.40
CA ALA A 296 27.13 19.74 12.01
C ALA A 296 27.42 19.78 13.52
N ALA A 297 26.63 19.03 14.30
CA ALA A 297 26.79 19.01 15.75
C ALA A 297 26.43 17.64 16.34
N ILE A 298 27.21 17.19 17.33
CA ILE A 298 26.81 16.07 18.19
C ILE A 298 25.81 16.59 19.21
N THR A 299 24.56 16.16 19.11
CA THR A 299 23.45 16.70 19.91
C THR A 299 22.40 15.64 20.21
N ASP A 300 21.73 15.78 21.35
CA ASP A 300 20.58 14.98 21.76
C ASP A 300 19.26 15.73 21.53
N ARG A 301 19.29 16.88 20.85
CA ARG A 301 18.10 17.72 20.66
C ARG A 301 17.24 17.23 19.50
N ASP A 302 15.94 17.23 19.72
CA ASP A 302 14.93 16.95 18.68
C ASP A 302 14.09 18.17 18.42
N VAL A 303 13.84 18.42 17.14
CA VAL A 303 13.00 19.53 16.69
C VAL A 303 11.55 19.12 16.86
N ARG A 304 10.79 19.91 17.61
CA ARG A 304 9.35 19.70 17.87
C ARG A 304 8.46 20.46 16.89
N PHE A 305 8.98 21.54 16.31
CA PHE A 305 8.28 22.34 15.31
C PHE A 305 9.28 23.06 14.41
N SER A 306 8.98 23.07 13.11
CA SER A 306 9.63 23.91 12.10
C SER A 306 8.55 24.61 11.29
N GLY A 307 8.66 25.94 11.18
CA GLY A 307 7.65 26.72 10.47
C GLY A 307 8.11 28.14 10.21
N GLU A 308 7.15 28.99 9.89
CA GLU A 308 7.40 30.38 9.54
C GLU A 308 6.45 31.31 10.28
N VAL A 309 6.93 32.51 10.64
CA VAL A 309 6.12 33.53 11.33
C VAL A 309 5.37 34.40 10.30
N PRO A 310 4.04 34.23 10.11
CA PRO A 310 3.28 34.97 9.11
C PRO A 310 3.01 36.42 9.52
N SER A 311 2.93 36.69 10.83
CA SER A 311 2.61 38.02 11.36
C SER A 311 3.32 38.31 12.68
N TRP A 312 3.65 39.58 12.90
CA TRP A 312 4.32 40.08 14.10
C TRP A 312 3.42 41.12 14.80
N PRO A 313 2.35 40.69 15.50
CA PRO A 313 1.40 41.60 16.12
C PRO A 313 1.97 42.19 17.42
N ILE A 314 2.47 43.43 17.33
CA ILE A 314 3.04 44.16 18.46
C ILE A 314 1.91 44.63 19.39
N LYS A 315 2.02 44.34 20.67
CA LYS A 315 1.11 44.77 21.74
C LYS A 315 1.90 45.44 22.86
N TRP A 316 1.27 46.36 23.59
CA TRP A 316 1.88 47.04 24.73
C TRP A 316 0.83 47.37 25.79
N ASN A 317 1.25 47.49 27.05
CA ASN A 317 0.42 48.09 28.08
C ASN A 317 0.42 49.62 27.95
N THR A 318 -0.60 50.29 28.48
CA THR A 318 -0.74 51.76 28.36
C THR A 318 0.42 52.54 28.97
N SER A 319 1.19 51.96 29.90
CA SER A 319 2.40 52.55 30.47
C SER A 319 3.67 52.35 29.63
N GLY A 320 3.63 51.52 28.58
CA GLY A 320 4.79 51.19 27.74
C GLY A 320 5.89 50.39 28.45
N THR A 321 5.63 49.89 29.66
CA THR A 321 6.60 49.12 30.47
C THR A 321 6.63 47.63 30.09
N ASP A 322 5.57 47.15 29.45
CA ASP A 322 5.51 45.84 28.85
C ASP A 322 5.11 45.98 27.38
N VAL A 323 5.97 45.48 26.50
CA VAL A 323 5.79 45.45 25.05
C VAL A 323 6.11 44.03 24.61
N TRP A 324 5.22 43.40 23.85
CA TRP A 324 5.34 42.00 23.47
C TRP A 324 4.79 41.73 22.07
N VAL A 325 5.17 40.57 21.52
CA VAL A 325 4.62 40.02 20.29
C VAL A 325 4.15 38.60 20.57
N THR A 326 2.87 38.34 20.36
CA THR A 326 2.34 36.97 20.40
C THR A 326 2.31 36.46 18.96
N ILE A 327 3.17 35.50 18.65
CA ILE A 327 3.24 34.92 17.31
C ILE A 327 2.48 33.60 17.27
N GLU A 328 1.94 33.31 16.10
CA GLU A 328 1.46 32.00 15.70
C GLU A 328 2.24 31.64 14.43
N ALA A 329 3.30 30.87 14.60
CA ALA A 329 4.05 30.33 13.48
C ALA A 329 3.25 29.18 12.85
N ALA A 330 3.39 28.99 11.55
CA ALA A 330 2.71 27.94 10.82
C ALA A 330 3.66 27.19 9.88
N GLY A 331 3.37 25.92 9.61
CA GLY A 331 4.10 25.14 8.63
C GLY A 331 3.83 25.56 7.17
N ILE A 332 4.41 24.80 6.24
CA ILE A 332 4.42 25.09 4.81
C ILE A 332 3.04 24.98 4.12
N LEU A 333 2.13 24.11 4.59
CA LEU A 333 0.77 23.92 4.07
C LEU A 333 -0.01 25.24 4.07
N ARG A 334 0.15 26.07 5.10
CA ARG A 334 -0.49 27.39 5.15
C ARG A 334 -0.09 28.25 3.94
N ARG A 335 1.18 28.21 3.54
CA ARG A 335 1.68 28.98 2.40
C ARG A 335 1.25 28.36 1.08
N LEU A 336 1.34 27.03 0.97
CA LEU A 336 0.95 26.30 -0.24
C LEU A 336 -0.54 26.44 -0.55
N GLY A 337 -1.40 26.53 0.47
CA GLY A 337 -2.85 26.74 0.30
C GLY A 337 -3.27 28.19 0.09
N GLN A 338 -2.36 29.18 0.21
CA GLN A 338 -2.72 30.60 0.07
C GLN A 338 -2.53 31.09 -1.36
N GLY A 339 -3.64 31.43 -2.03
CA GLY A 339 -3.61 31.98 -3.38
C GLY A 339 -3.12 30.98 -4.42
N ALA A 340 -3.37 29.69 -4.18
CA ALA A 340 -3.05 28.61 -5.11
C ALA A 340 -3.80 28.81 -6.43
N LYS A 341 -3.17 28.33 -7.51
CA LYS A 341 -3.77 28.22 -8.83
C LYS A 341 -3.57 26.80 -9.33
N PRO A 342 -4.43 26.29 -10.21
CA PRO A 342 -4.19 25.03 -10.88
C PRO A 342 -2.81 25.01 -11.55
N LEU A 343 -2.12 23.88 -11.42
CA LEU A 343 -0.94 23.62 -12.22
C LEU A 343 -1.33 23.53 -13.70
N GLY A 344 -0.40 23.87 -14.60
CA GLY A 344 -0.58 23.54 -16.01
C GLY A 344 -0.68 22.02 -16.19
N SER A 345 -1.20 21.57 -17.34
CA SER A 345 -1.25 20.14 -17.64
C SER A 345 0.13 19.47 -17.56
N ALA A 346 0.12 18.15 -17.37
CA ALA A 346 1.36 17.37 -17.28
C ALA A 346 2.26 17.60 -18.51
N LEU A 347 1.67 17.56 -19.71
CA LEU A 347 2.39 17.83 -20.96
C LEU A 347 2.94 19.24 -21.01
N ARG A 348 2.16 20.25 -20.63
CA ARG A 348 2.64 21.64 -20.64
C ARG A 348 3.84 21.86 -19.73
N ARG A 349 3.81 21.25 -18.55
CA ARG A 349 4.89 21.35 -17.58
C ARG A 349 6.14 20.63 -18.06
N ALA A 350 6.02 19.38 -18.50
CA ALA A 350 7.15 18.60 -19.00
C ALA A 350 7.83 19.24 -20.23
N ILE A 351 7.05 19.66 -21.23
CA ILE A 351 7.57 20.34 -22.43
C ILE A 351 8.24 21.67 -22.06
N GLY A 352 7.68 22.40 -21.09
CA GLY A 352 8.26 23.63 -20.56
C GLY A 352 9.63 23.42 -19.92
N THR A 353 9.78 22.36 -19.10
CA THR A 353 11.05 21.98 -18.49
C THR A 353 12.09 21.63 -19.54
N PHE A 354 11.76 20.76 -20.50
CA PHE A 354 12.71 20.41 -21.58
C PHE A 354 13.14 21.63 -22.39
N GLN A 355 12.23 22.57 -22.66
CA GLN A 355 12.59 23.80 -23.36
C GLN A 355 13.53 24.70 -22.54
N ALA A 356 13.39 24.71 -21.21
CA ALA A 356 14.27 25.48 -20.32
C ALA A 356 15.68 24.87 -20.25
N ASP A 357 15.77 23.53 -20.24
CA ASP A 357 17.03 22.79 -20.14
C ASP A 357 17.78 22.71 -21.48
N ASP A 358 17.06 22.50 -22.59
CA ASP A 358 17.63 22.39 -23.94
C ASP A 358 16.67 23.03 -24.98
N ALA A 359 17.02 24.20 -25.48
CA ALA A 359 16.19 25.03 -26.37
C ALA A 359 16.07 24.46 -27.81
N ARG A 360 15.50 23.26 -27.95
CA ARG A 360 15.32 22.51 -29.21
C ARG A 360 13.94 22.66 -29.81
N ILE A 361 12.95 23.10 -29.03
CA ILE A 361 11.58 23.31 -29.50
C ILE A 361 11.51 24.71 -30.11
N VAL A 362 11.28 24.76 -31.43
CA VAL A 362 11.24 26.02 -32.20
C VAL A 362 9.85 26.63 -32.27
N ALA A 363 8.81 25.81 -32.09
CA ALA A 363 7.43 26.25 -31.92
C ALA A 363 6.66 25.28 -31.03
N TYR A 364 5.77 25.81 -30.19
CA TYR A 364 4.92 25.00 -29.33
C TYR A 364 3.62 25.73 -29.00
N TRP A 365 2.50 25.13 -29.37
CA TRP A 365 1.15 25.58 -29.06
C TRP A 365 0.49 24.56 -28.14
N PRO A 366 0.24 24.88 -26.86
CA PRO A 366 -0.42 23.97 -25.93
C PRO A 366 -1.85 23.58 -26.35
N LEU A 367 -2.54 24.48 -27.05
CA LEU A 367 -3.96 24.35 -27.45
C LEU A 367 -4.97 24.35 -26.28
N GLU A 368 -4.52 24.71 -25.08
CA GLU A 368 -5.33 24.78 -23.84
C GLU A 368 -6.01 26.15 -23.65
N ASP A 369 -6.21 26.90 -24.74
CA ASP A 369 -6.87 28.21 -24.68
C ASP A 369 -8.36 28.03 -24.25
N SER A 370 -8.97 29.05 -23.63
CA SER A 370 -10.35 28.94 -23.14
C SER A 370 -11.38 28.89 -24.29
N ALA A 371 -12.56 28.32 -24.03
CA ALA A 371 -13.71 28.37 -24.94
C ALA A 371 -13.96 29.79 -25.48
N GLY A 372 -14.22 29.87 -26.79
CA GLY A 372 -14.43 31.14 -27.51
C GLY A 372 -13.14 31.83 -27.98
N SER A 373 -11.96 31.25 -27.74
CA SER A 373 -10.71 31.72 -28.32
C SER A 373 -10.73 31.66 -29.84
N THR A 374 -10.13 32.66 -30.50
CA THR A 374 -10.07 32.76 -31.98
C THR A 374 -8.69 32.40 -32.55
N GLN A 375 -7.75 32.04 -31.67
CA GLN A 375 -6.39 31.65 -32.00
C GLN A 375 -5.80 30.87 -30.83
N ALA A 376 -4.84 29.99 -31.11
CA ALA A 376 -4.06 29.28 -30.11
C ALA A 376 -2.70 29.97 -29.90
N ALA A 377 -2.40 30.40 -28.68
CA ALA A 377 -1.15 31.09 -28.40
C ALA A 377 0.06 30.13 -28.39
N SER A 378 1.21 30.60 -28.88
CA SER A 378 2.47 29.87 -28.71
C SER A 378 3.03 30.10 -27.32
N ALA A 379 3.53 29.04 -26.69
CA ALA A 379 4.31 29.11 -25.46
C ALA A 379 5.77 29.54 -25.71
N ILE A 380 6.25 29.45 -26.96
CA ILE A 380 7.56 29.97 -27.36
C ILE A 380 7.43 31.43 -27.79
N GLY A 381 8.24 32.30 -27.19
CA GLY A 381 8.26 33.73 -27.51
C GLY A 381 8.67 34.01 -28.96
N GLY A 382 7.98 34.96 -29.61
CA GLY A 382 8.27 35.35 -31.00
C GLY A 382 7.64 34.46 -32.08
N VAL A 383 7.01 33.35 -31.68
CA VAL A 383 6.29 32.45 -32.60
C VAL A 383 4.83 32.92 -32.76
N PRO A 384 4.32 33.08 -33.99
CA PRO A 384 2.93 33.48 -34.22
C PRO A 384 1.92 32.46 -33.66
N PRO A 385 0.72 32.91 -33.25
CA PRO A 385 -0.35 31.99 -32.85
C PRO A 385 -0.93 31.23 -34.05
N LEU A 386 -1.50 30.04 -33.81
CA LEU A 386 -2.34 29.37 -34.80
C LEU A 386 -3.69 30.07 -34.87
N ARG A 387 -4.13 30.48 -36.05
CA ARG A 387 -5.42 31.16 -36.23
C ARG A 387 -6.53 30.15 -36.46
N ALA A 388 -7.61 30.26 -35.72
CA ALA A 388 -8.83 29.51 -35.98
C ALA A 388 -9.59 30.13 -37.15
N LEU A 389 -10.04 29.30 -38.08
CA LEU A 389 -10.85 29.68 -39.24
C LEU A 389 -12.03 28.71 -39.32
N GLY A 390 -13.27 29.20 -39.28
CA GLY A 390 -14.45 28.34 -39.22
C GLY A 390 -14.73 27.81 -37.81
N PRO A 391 -15.56 26.76 -37.66
CA PRO A 391 -15.93 26.20 -36.35
C PRO A 391 -14.75 25.46 -35.71
N VAL A 392 -14.13 26.10 -34.73
CA VAL A 392 -13.05 25.54 -33.90
C VAL A 392 -13.46 25.75 -32.45
N GLU A 393 -13.41 24.68 -31.67
CA GLU A 393 -13.75 24.73 -30.25
C GLU A 393 -12.51 24.40 -29.42
N PHE A 394 -12.15 25.36 -28.57
CA PHE A 394 -11.08 25.23 -27.59
C PHE A 394 -11.70 24.82 -26.24
N SER A 395 -10.87 24.27 -25.34
CA SER A 395 -11.26 23.73 -24.03
C SER A 395 -12.22 22.54 -24.10
N ALA A 396 -11.88 21.54 -24.90
CA ALA A 396 -12.44 20.20 -24.71
C ALA A 396 -12.14 19.69 -23.29
N GLU A 397 -12.98 18.79 -22.77
CA GLU A 397 -12.77 18.17 -21.46
C GLU A 397 -11.35 17.61 -21.35
N PRO A 398 -10.62 17.86 -20.26
CA PRO A 398 -9.29 17.30 -20.04
C PRO A 398 -9.28 15.78 -20.26
N SER A 399 -8.35 15.29 -21.08
CA SER A 399 -8.12 13.86 -21.27
C SER A 399 -6.65 13.54 -21.08
N GLY A 400 -6.36 12.48 -20.30
CA GLY A 400 -4.98 12.11 -19.97
C GLY A 400 -4.21 13.25 -19.31
N GLY A 401 -3.04 13.58 -19.85
CA GLY A 401 -2.14 14.61 -19.34
C GLY A 401 -2.29 15.97 -20.00
N THR A 402 -3.40 16.18 -20.69
CA THR A 402 -3.73 17.41 -21.44
C THR A 402 -4.60 18.32 -20.59
N GLY A 403 -4.50 19.63 -20.78
CA GLY A 403 -5.41 20.61 -20.17
C GLY A 403 -6.72 20.78 -20.94
N GLY A 404 -7.06 19.81 -21.78
CA GLY A 404 -7.99 19.95 -22.90
C GLY A 404 -7.26 20.04 -24.24
N GLY A 405 -8.03 20.17 -25.31
CA GLY A 405 -7.51 20.28 -26.67
C GLY A 405 -8.41 21.09 -27.56
N VAL A 406 -8.16 20.96 -28.86
CA VAL A 406 -8.96 21.58 -29.90
C VAL A 406 -9.74 20.52 -30.67
N SER A 407 -11.05 20.69 -30.72
CA SER A 407 -11.93 19.97 -31.65
C SER A 407 -12.26 20.89 -32.81
N VAL A 408 -12.39 20.30 -34.00
CA VAL A 408 -12.60 21.05 -35.22
C VAL A 408 -13.89 20.54 -35.86
N GLY A 409 -14.86 21.44 -36.03
CA GLY A 409 -16.10 21.11 -36.73
C GLY A 409 -15.94 21.16 -38.25
N ASP A 410 -17.02 20.87 -38.97
CA ASP A 410 -17.06 20.92 -40.44
C ASP A 410 -16.43 22.20 -40.98
N VAL A 411 -15.48 22.07 -41.91
CA VAL A 411 -14.72 23.16 -42.56
C VAL A 411 -13.96 24.10 -41.61
N GLY A 412 -13.89 23.78 -40.32
CA GLY A 412 -13.04 24.42 -39.34
C GLY A 412 -11.57 24.05 -39.57
N ARG A 413 -10.65 24.94 -39.20
CA ARG A 413 -9.20 24.65 -39.24
C ARG A 413 -8.39 25.60 -38.36
N LEU A 414 -7.23 25.12 -37.91
CA LEU A 414 -6.19 25.97 -37.33
C LEU A 414 -4.99 26.04 -38.28
N THR A 415 -4.40 27.22 -38.44
CA THR A 415 -3.19 27.36 -39.26
C THR A 415 -2.26 28.47 -38.77
N GLY A 416 -0.96 28.26 -38.90
CA GLY A 416 0.05 29.27 -38.62
C GLY A 416 1.39 28.99 -39.28
N ALA A 417 2.27 29.99 -39.22
CA ALA A 417 3.65 29.84 -39.66
C ALA A 417 4.48 29.21 -38.53
N THR A 418 5.44 28.35 -38.89
CA THR A 418 6.44 27.84 -37.95
C THR A 418 7.82 28.42 -38.28
N PRO A 419 8.65 28.80 -37.29
CA PRO A 419 10.07 29.00 -37.52
C PRO A 419 10.72 27.74 -38.08
N SER A 420 11.85 27.91 -38.77
CA SER A 420 12.59 26.78 -39.36
C SER A 420 13.28 25.94 -38.28
N PRO A 421 12.96 24.63 -38.15
CA PRO A 421 13.66 23.71 -37.26
C PRO A 421 15.03 23.24 -37.77
N GLY A 422 15.44 23.65 -38.99
CA GLY A 422 16.59 23.08 -39.68
C GLY A 422 16.19 21.93 -40.62
N THR A 423 17.17 21.37 -41.33
CA THR A 423 16.95 20.34 -42.37
C THR A 423 16.42 19.03 -41.80
N GLU A 424 16.75 18.72 -40.54
CA GLU A 424 16.21 17.59 -39.81
C GLU A 424 15.30 18.09 -38.68
N TRP A 425 14.09 17.55 -38.58
CA TRP A 425 13.07 18.08 -37.70
C TRP A 425 12.12 17.02 -37.15
N THR A 426 11.41 17.42 -36.10
CA THR A 426 10.37 16.63 -35.46
C THR A 426 9.11 17.49 -35.32
N ILE A 427 7.96 16.97 -35.73
CA ILE A 427 6.64 17.48 -35.38
C ILE A 427 6.02 16.48 -34.42
N MET A 428 5.46 16.96 -33.31
CA MET A 428 4.83 16.08 -32.33
C MET A 428 3.54 16.69 -31.82
N PHE A 429 2.53 15.83 -31.65
CA PHE A 429 1.24 16.20 -31.09
C PHE A 429 0.53 15.04 -30.43
N TRP A 430 -0.49 15.36 -29.63
CA TRP A 430 -1.35 14.37 -28.99
C TRP A 430 -2.72 14.39 -29.64
N PHE A 431 -3.23 13.20 -29.92
CA PHE A 431 -4.45 13.03 -30.68
C PHE A 431 -5.40 12.08 -29.95
N ASP A 432 -6.60 12.54 -29.68
CA ASP A 432 -7.65 11.76 -29.03
C ASP A 432 -8.75 11.43 -30.06
N LEU A 433 -9.07 10.15 -30.17
CA LEU A 433 -10.00 9.61 -31.14
C LEU A 433 -10.99 8.66 -30.47
N ALA A 434 -12.29 8.89 -30.66
CA ALA A 434 -13.32 8.05 -30.06
C ALA A 434 -13.20 6.58 -30.51
N ALA A 435 -13.60 5.65 -29.64
CA ALA A 435 -13.60 4.21 -29.95
C ALA A 435 -14.56 3.85 -31.10
N ASP A 436 -15.71 4.54 -31.15
CA ASP A 436 -16.66 4.46 -32.25
C ASP A 436 -16.81 5.83 -32.91
N MET A 437 -16.43 5.89 -34.17
CA MET A 437 -16.43 7.08 -35.03
C MET A 437 -17.58 7.01 -36.05
N GLY A 438 -18.54 6.09 -35.87
CA GLY A 438 -19.72 5.95 -36.72
C GLY A 438 -19.39 5.62 -38.18
N THR A 439 -19.61 6.58 -39.08
CA THR A 439 -19.39 6.44 -40.53
C THR A 439 -18.28 7.35 -41.07
N ASP A 440 -17.40 7.85 -40.21
CA ASP A 440 -16.40 8.86 -40.57
C ASP A 440 -15.45 8.40 -41.69
N ALA A 441 -15.25 9.29 -42.67
CA ALA A 441 -14.29 9.10 -43.74
C ALA A 441 -12.83 9.27 -43.25
N ALA A 442 -11.86 9.08 -44.14
CA ALA A 442 -10.47 9.41 -43.84
C ALA A 442 -10.28 10.93 -43.90
N SER A 443 -9.83 11.53 -42.79
CA SER A 443 -9.68 12.98 -42.62
C SER A 443 -8.28 13.36 -42.16
N PRO A 444 -7.74 14.49 -42.65
CA PRO A 444 -6.42 14.95 -42.25
C PRO A 444 -6.44 15.51 -40.82
N VAL A 445 -5.54 15.01 -39.99
CA VAL A 445 -5.37 15.41 -38.58
C VAL A 445 -4.43 16.62 -38.50
N VAL A 446 -3.18 16.46 -38.93
CA VAL A 446 -2.16 17.51 -38.98
C VAL A 446 -1.55 17.58 -40.37
N GLN A 447 -1.30 18.80 -40.84
CA GLN A 447 -0.72 19.08 -42.15
C GLN A 447 0.36 20.15 -42.06
N TRP A 448 1.40 20.02 -42.87
CA TRP A 448 2.50 20.98 -42.92
C TRP A 448 3.05 21.16 -44.34
N ARG A 449 3.88 22.19 -44.52
CA ARG A 449 4.47 22.55 -45.82
C ARG A 449 5.99 22.58 -45.79
N THR A 450 6.59 21.90 -46.75
CA THR A 450 8.04 21.84 -47.05
C THR A 450 8.30 22.37 -48.47
N PRO A 451 8.14 23.70 -48.69
CA PRO A 451 8.09 24.30 -50.02
C PRO A 451 9.39 24.11 -50.83
N GLY A 452 9.27 23.94 -52.14
CA GLY A 452 10.43 23.85 -53.04
C GLY A 452 10.97 22.44 -53.27
N SER A 453 10.28 21.41 -52.78
CA SER A 453 10.54 19.99 -53.06
C SER A 453 9.36 19.31 -53.76
N ASN A 454 9.57 18.08 -54.26
CA ASN A 454 8.58 17.27 -54.96
C ASN A 454 7.37 16.94 -54.08
N ALA A 455 7.58 16.74 -52.78
CA ALA A 455 6.52 16.72 -51.76
C ALA A 455 6.49 18.04 -51.00
N SER A 456 5.68 18.99 -51.47
CA SER A 456 5.54 20.32 -50.87
C SER A 456 4.45 20.41 -49.78
N TYR A 457 3.50 19.48 -49.80
CA TYR A 457 2.35 19.41 -48.88
C TYR A 457 2.31 18.04 -48.23
N TRP A 458 2.28 17.99 -46.91
CA TRP A 458 2.20 16.74 -46.16
C TRP A 458 0.91 16.70 -45.37
N SER A 459 0.27 15.53 -45.36
CA SER A 459 -0.96 15.27 -44.61
C SER A 459 -0.86 13.94 -43.89
N LEU A 460 -1.25 13.93 -42.61
CA LEU A 460 -1.49 12.70 -41.86
C LEU A 460 -3.00 12.48 -41.74
N PHE A 461 -3.50 11.35 -42.23
CA PHE A 461 -4.92 10.98 -42.23
C PHE A 461 -5.23 9.89 -41.22
N THR A 462 -6.45 9.91 -40.69
CA THR A 462 -7.06 8.78 -39.96
C THR A 462 -8.58 8.83 -40.12
N GLY A 463 -9.30 7.79 -39.70
CA GLY A 463 -10.77 7.76 -39.72
C GLY A 463 -11.34 6.36 -39.54
N GLN A 464 -12.67 6.26 -39.48
CA GLN A 464 -13.35 4.97 -39.28
C GLN A 464 -13.12 4.01 -40.45
N VAL A 465 -13.13 4.51 -41.69
CA VAL A 465 -12.84 3.72 -42.90
C VAL A 465 -11.42 3.12 -42.87
N LEU A 466 -10.50 3.74 -42.14
CA LEU A 466 -9.14 3.27 -41.93
C LEU A 466 -8.98 2.42 -40.67
N SER A 467 -10.06 2.11 -39.96
CA SER A 467 -10.01 1.43 -38.65
C SER A 467 -9.04 2.12 -37.67
N GLY A 468 -8.97 3.45 -37.70
CA GLY A 468 -8.08 4.22 -36.83
C GLY A 468 -6.60 4.23 -37.22
N THR A 469 -6.16 3.49 -38.24
CA THR A 469 -4.76 3.52 -38.68
C THR A 469 -4.39 4.84 -39.34
N LEU A 470 -3.11 5.21 -39.23
CA LEU A 470 -2.58 6.45 -39.82
C LEU A 470 -2.15 6.24 -41.27
N ILE A 471 -2.37 7.26 -42.12
CA ILE A 471 -1.78 7.32 -43.47
C ILE A 471 -1.01 8.63 -43.61
N LEU A 472 0.27 8.53 -43.94
CA LEU A 472 1.12 9.68 -44.24
C LEU A 472 1.20 9.86 -45.76
N GLU A 473 0.82 11.03 -46.27
CA GLU A 473 0.93 11.36 -47.69
C GLU A 473 1.72 12.65 -47.92
N GLY A 474 2.58 12.64 -48.94
CA GLY A 474 3.27 13.81 -49.47
C GLY A 474 2.78 14.12 -50.88
N ALA A 475 2.29 15.34 -51.11
CA ALA A 475 1.79 15.83 -52.38
C ALA A 475 2.63 17.00 -52.92
N ASN A 476 2.69 17.11 -54.25
CA ASN A 476 3.41 18.18 -54.93
C ASN A 476 2.64 19.51 -54.91
N ALA A 477 3.25 20.58 -55.44
CA ALA A 477 2.64 21.91 -55.47
C ALA A 477 1.33 22.01 -56.30
N ALA A 478 1.05 21.01 -57.15
CA ALA A 478 -0.18 20.90 -57.92
C ALA A 478 -1.26 20.05 -57.22
N GLY A 479 -0.99 19.54 -56.01
CA GLY A 479 -1.92 18.73 -55.22
C GLY A 479 -1.95 17.23 -55.56
N SER A 480 -1.01 16.74 -56.39
CA SER A 480 -0.92 15.29 -56.66
C SER A 480 -0.06 14.60 -55.60
N VAL A 481 -0.58 13.52 -54.99
CA VAL A 481 0.18 12.66 -54.07
C VAL A 481 1.35 12.01 -54.83
N VAL A 482 2.57 12.21 -54.34
CA VAL A 482 3.81 11.67 -54.91
C VAL A 482 4.42 10.56 -54.05
N VAL A 483 4.06 10.51 -52.77
CA VAL A 483 4.50 9.48 -51.83
C VAL A 483 3.41 9.23 -50.78
N SER A 484 3.24 7.98 -50.35
CA SER A 484 2.26 7.58 -49.34
C SER A 484 2.77 6.36 -48.53
N ALA A 485 2.49 6.34 -47.23
CA ALA A 485 2.74 5.21 -46.34
C ALA A 485 1.53 4.97 -45.43
N ASN A 486 1.23 3.70 -45.18
CA ASN A 486 0.21 3.27 -44.24
C ASN A 486 0.87 2.79 -42.95
N GLY A 487 0.33 3.23 -41.82
CA GLY A 487 0.64 2.73 -40.50
C GLY A 487 -0.15 1.47 -40.16
N THR A 488 0.08 0.95 -38.97
CA THR A 488 -0.54 -0.29 -38.47
C THR A 488 -1.21 -0.12 -37.11
N ALA A 489 -0.88 0.92 -36.36
CA ALA A 489 -1.42 1.23 -35.06
C ALA A 489 -2.86 1.75 -35.17
N ASP A 490 -3.80 1.07 -34.50
CA ASP A 490 -5.13 1.63 -34.25
C ASP A 490 -5.03 2.61 -33.07
N VAL A 491 -5.42 3.86 -33.30
CA VAL A 491 -5.37 4.93 -32.28
C VAL A 491 -6.73 5.17 -31.60
N ARG A 492 -7.80 4.49 -32.01
CA ARG A 492 -9.16 4.70 -31.49
C ARG A 492 -9.30 4.22 -30.04
N GLY A 493 -10.01 5.01 -29.23
CA GLY A 493 -10.38 4.65 -27.85
C GLY A 493 -9.21 4.53 -26.88
N ARG A 494 -8.02 4.96 -27.27
CA ARG A 494 -6.79 4.89 -26.45
C ARG A 494 -6.56 6.16 -25.60
N GLY A 495 -7.41 7.18 -25.75
CA GLY A 495 -7.18 8.51 -25.19
C GLY A 495 -6.17 9.30 -26.03
N PRO A 496 -5.53 10.35 -25.48
CA PRO A 496 -4.54 11.13 -26.20
C PRO A 496 -3.29 10.30 -26.51
N VAL A 497 -3.17 9.85 -27.75
CA VAL A 497 -2.03 9.09 -28.28
C VAL A 497 -0.96 10.06 -28.77
N GLN A 498 0.30 9.79 -28.45
CA GLN A 498 1.42 10.59 -28.95
C GLN A 498 1.69 10.23 -30.42
N ILE A 499 1.69 11.23 -31.29
CA ILE A 499 2.11 11.12 -32.68
C ILE A 499 3.39 11.91 -32.88
N VAL A 500 4.43 11.26 -33.37
CA VAL A 500 5.72 11.88 -33.71
C VAL A 500 5.96 11.69 -35.19
N VAL A 501 6.24 12.80 -35.89
CA VAL A 501 6.65 12.79 -37.30
C VAL A 501 8.05 13.34 -37.40
N THR A 502 8.96 12.57 -37.99
CA THR A 502 10.37 12.96 -38.16
C THR A 502 10.68 13.14 -39.64
N GLY A 503 11.52 14.13 -39.93
CA GLY A 503 12.05 14.37 -41.27
C GLY A 503 13.56 14.38 -41.21
N ASP A 504 14.19 13.40 -41.85
CA ASP A 504 15.64 13.15 -41.77
C ASP A 504 16.31 13.14 -43.12
N GLN A 505 17.49 13.74 -43.20
CA GLN A 505 18.29 13.71 -44.41
C GLN A 505 19.29 12.55 -44.37
N ASP A 506 19.09 11.56 -45.23
CA ASP A 506 20.03 10.45 -45.44
C ASP A 506 20.73 10.61 -46.80
N GLY A 507 21.89 11.26 -46.78
CA GLY A 507 22.67 11.54 -47.98
C GLY A 507 21.92 12.45 -48.97
N ALA A 508 21.54 11.88 -50.13
CA ALA A 508 20.80 12.58 -51.18
C ALA A 508 19.28 12.40 -51.09
N ASN A 509 18.81 11.55 -50.18
CA ASN A 509 17.40 11.26 -49.97
C ASN A 509 16.90 11.94 -48.69
N TYR A 510 15.61 12.25 -48.69
CA TYR A 510 14.90 12.71 -47.50
C TYR A 510 13.95 11.61 -47.04
N GLN A 511 13.92 11.31 -45.75
CA GLN A 511 13.04 10.30 -45.18
C GLN A 511 12.06 10.97 -44.22
N VAL A 512 10.80 10.54 -44.27
CA VAL A 512 9.77 10.94 -43.32
C VAL A 512 9.15 9.69 -42.71
N ALA A 513 9.04 9.68 -41.39
CA ALA A 513 8.48 8.57 -40.64
C ALA A 513 7.50 9.05 -39.57
N VAL A 514 6.59 8.17 -39.17
CA VAL A 514 5.62 8.38 -38.09
C VAL A 514 5.84 7.32 -37.03
N ALA A 515 5.97 7.77 -35.79
CA ALA A 515 5.94 6.93 -34.60
C ALA A 515 4.70 7.24 -33.75
N VAL A 516 4.18 6.21 -33.09
CA VAL A 516 3.00 6.24 -32.23
C VAL A 516 3.42 5.73 -30.86
N ASP A 517 3.25 6.55 -29.81
CA ASP A 517 3.68 6.25 -28.43
C ASP A 517 5.13 5.76 -28.32
N GLY A 518 6.03 6.37 -29.10
CA GLY A 518 7.46 6.07 -29.13
C GLY A 518 7.87 4.89 -30.01
N GLU A 519 6.92 4.18 -30.62
CA GLU A 519 7.17 3.05 -31.51
C GLU A 519 6.96 3.44 -32.98
N LEU A 520 7.88 3.04 -33.87
CA LEU A 520 7.77 3.31 -35.30
C LEU A 520 6.54 2.61 -35.89
N ASP A 521 5.59 3.38 -36.44
CA ASP A 521 4.33 2.86 -36.96
C ASP A 521 4.30 2.76 -38.50
N THR A 522 4.89 3.74 -39.18
CA THR A 522 4.98 3.74 -40.65
C THR A 522 6.39 3.40 -41.11
N ALA A 523 6.53 2.68 -42.22
CA ALA A 523 7.82 2.59 -42.91
C ALA A 523 8.29 3.99 -43.36
N SER A 524 9.60 4.27 -43.22
CA SER A 524 10.18 5.53 -43.70
C SER A 524 9.94 5.71 -45.20
N ILE A 525 9.38 6.85 -45.60
CA ILE A 525 9.09 7.17 -46.99
C ILE A 525 9.94 8.33 -47.50
N SER A 526 10.25 8.30 -48.79
CA SER A 526 11.07 9.32 -49.44
C SER A 526 10.39 9.89 -50.68
N PRO A 527 10.31 11.23 -50.84
CA PRO A 527 9.81 11.87 -52.06
C PRO A 527 10.82 11.83 -53.22
N GLY A 528 12.02 11.29 -52.98
CA GLY A 528 13.09 11.14 -53.98
C GLY A 528 13.95 12.40 -54.19
N ASP A 529 13.79 13.41 -53.34
CA ASP A 529 14.57 14.65 -53.31
C ASP A 529 14.74 15.18 -51.87
N VAL A 530 15.54 16.24 -51.70
CA VAL A 530 15.73 16.91 -50.40
C VAL A 530 14.55 17.85 -50.14
N CYS A 531 13.89 17.70 -49.00
CA CYS A 531 12.84 18.61 -48.56
C CYS A 531 13.41 19.82 -47.81
N SER A 532 12.76 20.97 -47.97
CA SER A 532 13.01 22.11 -47.10
C SER A 532 12.36 21.89 -45.73
N PRO A 533 12.79 22.61 -44.68
CA PRO A 533 12.16 22.54 -43.37
C PRO A 533 10.69 22.97 -43.40
N PRO A 534 9.85 22.51 -42.45
CA PRO A 534 8.50 22.98 -42.27
C PRO A 534 8.45 24.51 -42.15
N THR A 535 7.55 25.14 -42.91
CA THR A 535 7.35 26.61 -42.90
C THR A 535 5.97 27.04 -42.41
N SER A 536 5.00 26.13 -42.48
CA SER A 536 3.66 26.32 -41.92
C SER A 536 3.10 24.99 -41.46
N ILE A 537 2.23 25.04 -40.46
CA ILE A 537 1.53 23.88 -39.91
C ILE A 537 0.06 24.23 -39.67
N GLY A 538 -0.80 23.21 -39.68
CA GLY A 538 -2.19 23.36 -39.34
C GLY A 538 -2.87 22.05 -39.00
N ILE A 539 -4.06 22.18 -38.41
CA ILE A 539 -4.95 21.10 -38.01
C ILE A 539 -6.17 21.18 -38.93
N ASN A 540 -6.55 20.04 -39.51
CA ASN A 540 -7.73 19.91 -40.38
C ASN A 540 -7.74 20.86 -41.61
N LEU A 541 -6.61 21.00 -42.32
CA LEU A 541 -6.57 21.76 -43.57
C LEU A 541 -7.20 20.94 -44.72
N ASP A 542 -8.01 21.59 -45.55
CA ASP A 542 -8.51 21.04 -46.82
C ASP A 542 -9.53 19.86 -46.73
N VAL A 543 -10.46 19.88 -45.77
CA VAL A 543 -11.51 18.84 -45.59
C VAL A 543 -12.87 19.25 -46.17
N ALA A 544 -13.65 18.29 -46.64
CA ALA A 544 -15.05 18.49 -47.01
C ALA A 544 -15.97 18.51 -45.76
N PRO A 545 -17.20 19.05 -45.82
CA PRO A 545 -18.11 19.04 -44.67
C PRO A 545 -18.51 17.60 -44.28
N GLY A 546 -18.46 17.26 -42.98
CA GLY A 546 -19.05 16.05 -42.40
C GLY A 546 -18.08 14.91 -42.04
N GLU A 547 -16.77 15.17 -41.88
CA GLU A 547 -15.75 14.09 -41.93
C GLU A 547 -14.83 13.95 -40.71
N TYR A 548 -14.87 14.82 -39.68
CA TYR A 548 -13.86 14.80 -38.60
C TYR A 548 -14.47 14.76 -37.19
N SER A 549 -14.04 13.80 -36.34
CA SER A 549 -14.49 13.68 -34.94
C SER A 549 -13.37 13.42 -33.91
N GLY A 550 -12.11 13.76 -34.24
CA GLY A 550 -10.99 13.71 -33.28
C GLY A 550 -10.70 15.05 -32.60
N SER A 551 -9.83 15.04 -31.58
CA SER A 551 -9.30 16.28 -30.99
C SER A 551 -7.77 16.25 -30.93
N VAL A 552 -7.15 17.40 -31.15
CA VAL A 552 -5.69 17.56 -31.09
C VAL A 552 -5.35 18.43 -29.88
N SER A 553 -4.41 17.98 -29.06
CA SER A 553 -3.83 18.73 -27.95
C SER A 553 -2.32 18.82 -28.13
N HIS A 554 -1.71 19.88 -27.61
CA HIS A 554 -0.26 20.12 -27.62
C HIS A 554 0.43 19.87 -28.97
N LEU A 555 0.63 20.91 -29.78
CA LEU A 555 1.36 20.79 -31.05
C LEU A 555 2.73 21.45 -30.94
N LEU A 556 3.81 20.71 -31.22
CA LEU A 556 5.16 21.28 -31.25
C LEU A 556 5.96 20.92 -32.50
N VAL A 557 6.94 21.78 -32.78
CA VAL A 557 7.95 21.59 -33.81
C VAL A 557 9.32 21.77 -33.16
N ALA A 558 10.21 20.80 -33.35
CA ALA A 558 11.54 20.77 -32.76
C ALA A 558 12.59 20.36 -33.80
N THR A 559 13.86 20.58 -33.48
CA THR A 559 14.98 20.00 -34.23
C THR A 559 15.01 18.47 -34.05
N HIS A 560 15.45 17.70 -35.06
CA HIS A 560 15.48 16.23 -34.97
C HIS A 560 16.27 15.67 -33.77
N THR A 561 17.31 16.37 -33.31
CA THR A 561 18.06 16.00 -32.11
C THR A 561 17.23 15.98 -30.80
N PHE A 562 15.96 16.40 -30.84
CA PHE A 562 15.00 16.19 -29.75
C PHE A 562 14.71 14.70 -29.54
N GLU A 563 14.60 13.93 -30.63
CA GLU A 563 14.36 12.49 -30.60
C GLU A 563 15.60 11.73 -30.13
N SER A 564 16.79 12.08 -30.64
CA SER A 564 18.04 11.42 -30.25
C SER A 564 18.46 11.63 -28.79
N ARG A 565 17.81 12.55 -28.07
CA ARG A 565 17.93 12.74 -26.62
C ARG A 565 16.95 11.89 -25.80
N GLY A 566 16.00 11.22 -26.46
CA GLY A 566 14.96 10.41 -25.81
C GLY A 566 13.78 11.22 -25.27
N TYR A 567 13.67 12.52 -25.56
CA TYR A 567 12.59 13.37 -25.01
C TYR A 567 11.19 12.99 -25.51
N ALA A 568 11.07 12.49 -26.75
CA ALA A 568 9.79 11.98 -27.26
C ALA A 568 9.29 10.79 -26.43
N ALA A 569 10.15 9.79 -26.20
CA ALA A 569 9.84 8.63 -25.37
C ALA A 569 9.49 9.01 -23.93
N ALA A 570 10.20 9.99 -23.35
CA ALA A 570 9.91 10.50 -22.01
C ALA A 570 8.52 11.15 -21.87
N LEU A 571 7.91 11.63 -22.97
CA LEU A 571 6.59 12.26 -22.98
C LEU A 571 5.43 11.29 -23.19
N VAL A 572 5.68 10.02 -23.50
CA VAL A 572 4.63 8.99 -23.65
C VAL A 572 3.79 8.85 -22.37
N PRO A 573 4.38 8.55 -21.19
CA PRO A 573 3.61 8.46 -19.94
C PRO A 573 3.03 9.82 -19.52
N VAL A 574 3.65 10.94 -19.91
CA VAL A 574 3.12 12.29 -19.63
C VAL A 574 1.83 12.54 -20.42
N GLY A 575 1.73 12.05 -21.65
CA GLY A 575 0.55 12.19 -22.52
C GLY A 575 -0.72 11.59 -21.93
N SER A 576 -0.60 10.46 -21.22
CA SER A 576 -1.70 9.84 -20.49
C SER A 576 -1.94 10.42 -19.10
N GLY A 577 -1.21 11.48 -18.73
CA GLY A 577 -1.29 12.11 -17.41
C GLY A 577 -0.67 11.25 -16.33
N HIS A 578 0.38 10.49 -16.67
CA HIS A 578 1.01 9.53 -15.78
C HIS A 578 0.04 8.47 -15.25
N ARG A 579 -0.94 8.04 -16.06
CA ARG A 579 -1.85 6.95 -15.68
C ARG A 579 -1.04 5.69 -15.34
N GLY A 580 -1.35 5.06 -14.21
CA GLY A 580 -0.64 3.89 -13.68
C GLY A 580 0.58 4.22 -12.81
N GLU A 581 0.99 5.49 -12.72
CA GLU A 581 1.96 5.93 -11.73
C GLU A 581 1.38 5.77 -10.32
N THR A 582 2.17 5.21 -9.39
CA THR A 582 1.73 5.01 -8.01
C THR A 582 1.66 6.34 -7.25
N ALA A 583 0.79 6.41 -6.23
CA ALA A 583 0.57 7.61 -5.43
C ALA A 583 1.87 8.17 -4.80
N GLY A 584 2.74 7.30 -4.29
CA GLY A 584 4.03 7.66 -3.74
C GLY A 584 4.99 8.22 -4.79
N ALA A 585 5.04 7.63 -5.99
CA ALA A 585 5.86 8.14 -7.09
C ALA A 585 5.35 9.51 -7.57
N ARG A 586 4.02 9.66 -7.71
CA ARG A 586 3.38 10.92 -8.07
C ARG A 586 3.65 12.04 -7.06
N PHE A 587 3.56 11.73 -5.76
CA PHE A 587 3.88 12.67 -4.69
C PHE A 587 5.32 13.20 -4.80
N LEU A 588 6.29 12.31 -4.97
CA LEU A 588 7.71 12.67 -5.11
C LEU A 588 7.96 13.50 -6.37
N ARG A 589 7.38 13.10 -7.50
CA ARG A 589 7.51 13.84 -8.76
C ARG A 589 6.93 15.25 -8.65
N LEU A 590 5.68 15.40 -8.19
CA LEU A 590 5.02 16.70 -8.09
C LEU A 590 5.74 17.65 -7.13
N THR A 591 6.19 17.14 -5.98
CA THR A 591 6.93 17.95 -5.01
C THR A 591 8.32 18.34 -5.53
N GLY A 592 9.00 17.44 -6.25
CA GLY A 592 10.26 17.74 -6.93
C GLY A 592 10.13 18.80 -8.03
N GLU A 593 9.14 18.65 -8.92
CA GLU A 593 8.87 19.61 -10.00
C GLU A 593 8.51 21.01 -9.48
N GLU A 594 7.78 21.11 -8.36
CA GLU A 594 7.38 22.39 -7.75
C GLU A 594 8.40 22.92 -6.72
N GLY A 595 9.52 22.22 -6.51
CA GLY A 595 10.57 22.62 -5.56
C GLY A 595 10.08 22.66 -4.11
N VAL A 596 9.11 21.82 -3.75
CA VAL A 596 8.59 21.68 -2.39
C VAL A 596 9.40 20.62 -1.65
N PRO A 597 10.13 20.96 -0.56
CA PRO A 597 10.84 19.96 0.22
C PRO A 597 9.85 18.93 0.76
N ALA A 598 10.07 17.66 0.41
CA ALA A 598 9.19 16.57 0.78
C ALA A 598 9.98 15.29 1.10
N ASP A 599 9.36 14.35 1.82
CA ASP A 599 9.87 13.00 1.95
C ASP A 599 8.75 11.96 2.02
N LEU A 600 9.10 10.72 1.72
CA LEU A 600 8.18 9.57 1.75
C LEU A 600 8.54 8.65 2.92
N VAL A 601 7.53 8.11 3.59
CA VAL A 601 7.65 7.02 4.56
C VAL A 601 6.93 5.79 4.02
N GLY A 602 7.68 4.70 3.87
CA GLY A 602 7.27 3.50 3.13
C GLY A 602 7.92 3.39 1.75
N VAL A 603 7.34 2.55 0.89
CA VAL A 603 7.87 2.24 -0.46
C VAL A 603 6.93 2.82 -1.50
N ALA A 604 7.45 3.65 -2.42
CA ALA A 604 6.63 4.33 -3.42
C ALA A 604 5.90 3.34 -4.35
N ALA A 605 6.55 2.23 -4.71
CA ALA A 605 5.99 1.21 -5.60
C ALA A 605 4.84 0.41 -4.98
N ASP A 606 4.75 0.35 -3.65
CA ASP A 606 3.72 -0.40 -2.92
C ASP A 606 2.42 0.41 -2.74
N SER A 607 2.44 1.69 -3.12
CA SER A 607 1.27 2.57 -3.02
C SER A 607 0.34 2.45 -4.24
N GLU A 608 -0.90 2.87 -4.06
CA GLU A 608 -1.97 2.67 -5.04
C GLU A 608 -1.65 3.27 -6.43
N PRO A 609 -1.80 2.50 -7.52
CA PRO A 609 -1.76 3.02 -8.89
C PRO A 609 -2.88 4.03 -9.14
N MET A 610 -2.52 5.18 -9.71
CA MET A 610 -3.45 6.29 -9.90
C MET A 610 -3.89 6.47 -11.35
N GLY A 611 -5.08 7.07 -11.52
CA GLY A 611 -5.59 7.49 -12.81
C GLY A 611 -4.85 8.71 -13.36
N ALA A 612 -5.35 9.26 -14.47
CA ALA A 612 -4.70 10.39 -15.13
C ALA A 612 -4.66 11.64 -14.23
N GLN A 613 -3.50 12.31 -14.19
CA GLN A 613 -3.30 13.55 -13.47
C GLN A 613 -3.98 14.72 -14.19
N GLN A 614 -5.00 15.29 -13.56
CA GLN A 614 -5.71 16.47 -14.06
C GLN A 614 -4.97 17.79 -13.71
N PRO A 615 -5.21 18.89 -14.44
CA PRO A 615 -4.65 20.20 -14.09
C PRO A 615 -5.39 20.79 -12.87
N LYS A 616 -5.04 20.31 -11.67
CA LYS A 616 -5.59 20.72 -10.36
C LYS A 616 -4.54 21.51 -9.55
N GLU A 617 -4.93 22.06 -8.40
CA GLU A 617 -3.99 22.71 -7.49
C GLU A 617 -2.99 21.71 -6.90
N LEU A 618 -1.76 22.12 -6.59
CA LEU A 618 -0.74 21.20 -6.07
C LEU A 618 -1.23 20.44 -4.83
N LEU A 619 -1.80 21.12 -3.83
CA LEU A 619 -2.30 20.45 -2.62
C LEU A 619 -3.49 19.53 -2.89
N GLU A 620 -4.27 19.79 -3.92
CA GLU A 620 -5.35 18.90 -4.35
C GLU A 620 -4.76 17.62 -4.96
N LEU A 621 -3.78 17.74 -5.86
CA LEU A 621 -3.08 16.59 -6.45
C LEU A 621 -2.33 15.74 -5.41
N LEU A 622 -1.65 16.37 -4.44
CA LEU A 622 -1.02 15.65 -3.34
C LEU A 622 -2.07 15.01 -2.41
N GLY A 623 -3.23 15.64 -2.26
CA GLY A 623 -4.38 15.07 -1.55
C GLY A 623 -4.94 13.83 -2.25
N GLU A 624 -5.09 13.86 -3.58
CA GLU A 624 -5.52 12.69 -4.37
C GLU A 624 -4.58 11.49 -4.19
N CYS A 625 -3.27 11.74 -4.05
CA CYS A 625 -2.31 10.68 -3.77
C CYS A 625 -2.64 9.98 -2.43
N ALA A 626 -2.85 10.77 -1.36
CA ALA A 626 -3.20 10.23 -0.06
C ALA A 626 -4.60 9.58 -0.05
N ASP A 627 -5.57 10.16 -0.75
CA ASP A 627 -6.95 9.66 -0.80
C ASP A 627 -7.05 8.32 -1.56
N ALA A 628 -6.35 8.18 -2.69
CA ALA A 628 -6.27 6.94 -3.46
C ALA A 628 -5.52 5.83 -2.72
N ASP A 629 -4.39 6.15 -2.09
CA ASP A 629 -3.61 5.18 -1.32
C ASP A 629 -4.25 4.82 0.01
N GLY A 630 -5.03 5.70 0.63
CA GLY A 630 -5.39 5.59 2.05
C GLY A 630 -4.22 5.91 2.98
N GLY A 631 -3.20 6.60 2.48
CA GLY A 631 -2.03 7.08 3.23
C GLY A 631 -2.29 8.41 3.96
N THR A 632 -1.26 8.95 4.61
CA THR A 632 -1.35 10.21 5.38
C THR A 632 -0.35 11.26 4.88
N LEU A 633 -0.85 12.40 4.42
CA LEU A 633 -0.07 13.59 4.06
C LEU A 633 -0.03 14.59 5.22
N TYR A 634 1.15 15.01 5.65
CA TYR A 634 1.34 15.96 6.75
C TYR A 634 2.62 16.78 6.61
N GLU A 635 2.90 17.68 7.55
CA GLU A 635 4.12 18.49 7.55
C GLU A 635 5.23 17.87 8.38
N ARG A 636 6.46 18.00 7.91
CA ARG A 636 7.65 17.56 8.63
C ARG A 636 7.84 18.34 9.92
N ARG A 637 8.32 17.64 10.95
CA ARG A 637 8.63 18.23 12.26
C ARG A 637 9.98 18.95 12.26
N ASP A 638 10.93 18.33 11.59
CA ASP A 638 12.37 18.63 11.59
C ASP A 638 12.81 19.63 10.51
N GLY A 639 11.90 20.04 9.63
CA GLY A 639 12.16 21.04 8.59
C GLY A 639 10.89 21.58 7.96
N LEU A 640 11.03 22.67 7.21
CA LEU A 640 9.92 23.26 6.46
C LEU A 640 9.65 22.45 5.19
N GLY A 641 8.83 21.40 5.30
CA GLY A 641 8.50 20.51 4.20
C GLY A 641 7.30 19.63 4.47
N LEU A 642 6.89 18.86 3.46
CA LEU A 642 5.82 17.88 3.54
C LEU A 642 6.38 16.48 3.79
N ARG A 643 5.57 15.61 4.37
CA ARG A 643 5.83 14.18 4.52
C ARG A 643 4.61 13.41 4.08
N TYR A 644 4.82 12.41 3.24
CA TYR A 644 3.77 11.47 2.87
C TYR A 644 4.09 10.09 3.42
N ARG A 645 3.20 9.54 4.23
CA ARG A 645 3.31 8.18 4.74
C ARG A 645 2.31 7.29 3.99
N THR A 646 2.83 6.33 3.25
CA THR A 646 2.02 5.37 2.49
C THR A 646 1.17 4.50 3.41
N ARG A 647 0.03 4.01 2.91
CA ARG A 647 -0.83 3.05 3.62
C ARG A 647 -0.06 1.81 4.07
N ALA A 648 0.75 1.26 3.18
CA ALA A 648 1.55 0.07 3.45
C ALA A 648 2.54 0.26 4.62
N ALA A 649 3.01 1.48 4.86
CA ALA A 649 3.89 1.78 5.99
C ALA A 649 3.20 1.68 7.35
N ASP A 650 1.86 1.72 7.42
CA ASP A 650 1.11 1.61 8.68
C ASP A 650 0.82 0.15 9.08
N TYR A 651 0.96 -0.78 8.15
CA TYR A 651 0.68 -2.19 8.37
C TYR A 651 1.66 -2.84 9.33
N ASN A 652 1.12 -3.56 10.32
CA ASN A 652 1.89 -4.42 11.23
C ASN A 652 3.08 -3.71 11.93
N THR A 653 2.95 -2.41 12.20
CA THR A 653 4.00 -1.62 12.85
C THR A 653 4.19 -2.01 14.31
N ASP A 654 5.45 -1.99 14.76
CA ASP A 654 5.78 -2.14 16.17
C ASP A 654 5.30 -0.92 16.99
N PRO A 655 4.86 -1.09 18.24
CA PRO A 655 4.49 0.02 19.10
C PRO A 655 5.67 0.99 19.32
N ALA A 656 5.48 2.25 18.95
CA ALA A 656 6.42 3.32 19.29
C ALA A 656 6.32 3.70 20.77
N LEU A 657 5.13 3.58 21.35
CA LEU A 657 4.85 3.80 22.77
C LEU A 657 4.14 2.59 23.35
N THR A 658 4.62 2.09 24.48
CA THR A 658 3.92 1.10 25.31
C THR A 658 3.63 1.75 26.65
N LEU A 659 2.36 1.94 26.98
CA LEU A 659 1.91 2.72 28.13
C LEU A 659 1.01 1.89 29.06
N ASP A 660 1.20 2.08 30.36
CA ASP A 660 0.30 1.58 31.40
C ASP A 660 -0.78 2.62 31.72
N TYR A 661 -2.04 2.19 31.71
CA TYR A 661 -3.19 3.04 31.94
C TYR A 661 -3.19 3.69 33.34
N HIS A 662 -2.74 2.96 34.37
CA HIS A 662 -2.86 3.39 35.77
C HIS A 662 -1.73 4.33 36.20
N ASP A 663 -0.53 4.18 35.65
CA ASP A 663 0.64 4.93 36.07
C ASP A 663 0.99 6.09 35.12
N GLN A 664 0.99 5.82 33.81
CA GLN A 664 1.67 6.70 32.84
C GLN A 664 0.74 7.70 32.14
N LEU A 665 -0.57 7.47 32.17
CA LEU A 665 -1.56 8.33 31.55
C LEU A 665 -2.10 9.40 32.51
N ALA A 666 -2.48 10.55 31.95
CA ALA A 666 -3.08 11.64 32.71
C ALA A 666 -4.57 11.82 32.38
N ALA A 667 -5.41 11.88 33.42
CA ALA A 667 -6.84 12.11 33.26
C ALA A 667 -7.18 13.45 32.55
N PRO A 668 -8.32 13.52 31.83
CA PRO A 668 -9.22 12.41 31.56
C PRO A 668 -8.72 11.53 30.39
N LEU A 669 -8.83 10.20 30.54
CA LEU A 669 -8.86 9.26 29.42
C LEU A 669 -10.29 8.71 29.40
N GLU A 670 -11.10 9.23 28.48
CA GLU A 670 -12.54 8.93 28.39
C GLU A 670 -12.77 8.15 27.09
N PRO A 671 -12.85 6.82 27.15
CA PRO A 671 -13.27 6.02 25.99
C PRO A 671 -14.71 6.37 25.61
N VAL A 672 -14.97 6.40 24.31
CA VAL A 672 -16.25 6.76 23.71
C VAL A 672 -16.72 5.63 22.82
N ASP A 673 -17.97 5.24 23.01
CA ASP A 673 -18.68 4.24 22.19
C ASP A 673 -19.79 4.98 21.42
N ASP A 674 -19.43 5.50 20.25
CA ASP A 674 -20.28 6.34 19.39
C ASP A 674 -20.33 5.81 17.95
N ASP A 675 -21.25 6.34 17.15
CA ASP A 675 -21.49 5.89 15.77
C ASP A 675 -20.77 6.73 14.70
N GLN A 676 -19.91 7.67 15.10
CA GLN A 676 -19.41 8.70 14.17
C GLN A 676 -18.51 8.15 13.07
N ALA A 677 -17.63 7.21 13.43
CA ALA A 677 -16.72 6.54 12.49
C ALA A 677 -17.37 5.34 11.77
N THR A 678 -18.58 4.94 12.16
CA THR A 678 -19.21 3.71 11.64
C THR A 678 -19.56 3.88 10.17
N ARG A 679 -19.02 3.02 9.30
CA ARG A 679 -19.35 2.92 7.87
C ARG A 679 -19.44 1.45 7.49
N ASN A 680 -20.65 0.97 7.24
CA ASN A 680 -20.93 -0.45 6.96
C ASN A 680 -21.61 -0.68 5.60
N ASP A 681 -21.80 0.39 4.83
CA ASP A 681 -22.30 0.38 3.46
C ASP A 681 -21.50 1.38 2.61
N VAL A 682 -20.43 0.91 1.97
CA VAL A 682 -19.44 1.77 1.32
C VAL A 682 -19.50 1.59 -0.19
N THR A 683 -19.63 2.69 -0.91
CA THR A 683 -19.52 2.76 -2.37
C THR A 683 -18.28 3.56 -2.76
N VAL A 684 -17.43 2.98 -3.61
CA VAL A 684 -16.26 3.66 -4.20
C VAL A 684 -16.49 3.78 -5.70
N GLU A 685 -16.22 4.96 -6.24
CA GLU A 685 -16.28 5.28 -7.68
C GLU A 685 -14.90 5.70 -8.18
N ARG A 686 -14.52 5.28 -9.38
CA ARG A 686 -13.31 5.79 -10.05
C ARG A 686 -13.67 7.06 -10.82
N GLU A 687 -12.85 8.10 -10.77
CA GLU A 687 -13.06 9.32 -11.55
C GLU A 687 -13.18 8.99 -13.06
N GLY A 688 -14.36 9.25 -13.65
CA GLY A 688 -14.67 8.87 -15.03
C GLY A 688 -14.73 7.37 -15.29
N GLY A 689 -15.07 6.56 -14.28
CA GLY A 689 -15.08 5.09 -14.34
C GLY A 689 -16.32 4.43 -13.74
N SER A 690 -16.15 3.17 -13.31
CA SER A 690 -17.21 2.38 -12.67
C SER A 690 -17.29 2.65 -11.16
N SER A 691 -18.20 1.95 -10.48
CA SER A 691 -18.31 1.92 -9.02
C SER A 691 -18.42 0.49 -8.49
N ALA A 692 -17.97 0.28 -7.24
CA ALA A 692 -18.18 -0.94 -6.47
C ALA A 692 -18.74 -0.61 -5.09
N ARG A 693 -19.55 -1.53 -4.54
CA ARG A 693 -20.21 -1.36 -3.24
C ARG A 693 -20.00 -2.59 -2.36
N VAL A 694 -19.67 -2.38 -1.09
CA VAL A 694 -19.51 -3.43 -0.06
C VAL A 694 -20.42 -3.13 1.13
N THR A 695 -21.16 -4.14 1.57
CA THR A 695 -21.99 -4.09 2.79
C THR A 695 -21.48 -5.08 3.84
N VAL A 696 -21.48 -4.67 5.11
CA VAL A 696 -21.17 -5.55 6.24
C VAL A 696 -22.48 -6.09 6.78
N ASP A 697 -22.79 -7.35 6.43
CA ASP A 697 -24.12 -7.92 6.67
C ASP A 697 -24.26 -8.69 7.99
N GLN A 698 -23.15 -8.93 8.70
CA GLN A 698 -23.07 -9.71 9.93
C GLN A 698 -22.13 -9.06 10.94
N GLY A 699 -22.37 -9.31 12.23
CA GLY A 699 -21.59 -8.75 13.33
C GLY A 699 -22.22 -7.52 13.98
N PRO A 700 -21.65 -7.06 15.11
CA PRO A 700 -22.25 -6.03 15.96
C PRO A 700 -22.42 -4.69 15.23
N LEU A 701 -21.52 -4.34 14.31
CA LEU A 701 -21.58 -3.11 13.51
C LEU A 701 -22.17 -3.33 12.10
N SER A 702 -22.93 -4.41 11.89
CA SER A 702 -23.54 -4.73 10.60
C SER A 702 -24.74 -3.85 10.23
N THR A 703 -25.18 -3.96 8.97
CA THR A 703 -26.37 -3.31 8.42
C THR A 703 -27.69 -3.85 9.00
N GLN A 704 -27.67 -4.94 9.77
CA GLN A 704 -28.86 -5.48 10.44
C GLN A 704 -29.40 -4.51 11.50
N PRO A 705 -30.72 -4.48 11.74
CA PRO A 705 -31.26 -3.69 12.84
C PRO A 705 -30.82 -4.26 14.20
N PRO A 706 -30.74 -3.43 15.26
CA PRO A 706 -30.47 -3.90 16.61
C PRO A 706 -31.48 -4.99 17.06
N PRO A 707 -31.02 -6.02 17.79
CA PRO A 707 -29.70 -6.16 18.43
C PRO A 707 -28.63 -6.85 17.58
N ASP A 708 -28.95 -7.30 16.35
CA ASP A 708 -28.04 -8.10 15.52
C ASP A 708 -27.05 -7.25 14.70
N GLY A 709 -27.20 -5.92 14.72
CA GLY A 709 -26.36 -4.92 14.07
C GLY A 709 -26.72 -3.49 14.53
N VAL A 710 -26.18 -2.47 13.85
CA VAL A 710 -26.42 -1.04 14.13
C VAL A 710 -27.32 -0.35 13.08
N GLY A 711 -27.71 -1.05 12.03
CA GLY A 711 -28.42 -0.46 10.88
C GLY A 711 -27.46 0.13 9.85
N VAL A 712 -28.00 0.80 8.83
CA VAL A 712 -27.22 1.23 7.65
C VAL A 712 -26.53 2.58 7.85
N TYR A 713 -25.21 2.60 7.69
CA TYR A 713 -24.34 3.78 7.67
C TYR A 713 -23.58 3.86 6.34
N ASN A 714 -24.03 4.77 5.45
CA ASN A 714 -23.55 4.87 4.08
C ASN A 714 -22.33 5.79 3.92
N GLU A 715 -21.42 5.41 3.02
CA GLU A 715 -20.36 6.27 2.48
C GLU A 715 -20.29 6.14 0.95
N SER A 716 -20.01 7.27 0.28
CA SER A 716 -19.72 7.28 -1.17
C SER A 716 -18.51 8.18 -1.41
N VAL A 717 -17.47 7.64 -2.05
CA VAL A 717 -16.25 8.39 -2.36
C VAL A 717 -15.82 8.16 -3.82
N THR A 718 -15.39 9.23 -4.48
CA THR A 718 -14.80 9.16 -5.82
C THR A 718 -13.27 9.31 -5.70
N LEU A 719 -12.52 8.38 -6.29
CA LEU A 719 -11.06 8.30 -6.21
C LEU A 719 -10.41 8.34 -7.59
N ASN A 720 -9.23 8.93 -7.69
CA ASN A 720 -8.40 8.94 -8.91
C ASN A 720 -7.59 7.62 -9.03
N LEU A 721 -8.29 6.50 -9.25
CA LEU A 721 -7.69 5.16 -9.41
C LEU A 721 -7.31 4.89 -10.88
N ALA A 722 -6.32 4.03 -11.10
CA ALA A 722 -5.89 3.66 -12.45
C ALA A 722 -6.96 2.84 -13.17
N ASP A 723 -7.50 1.82 -12.52
CA ASP A 723 -8.37 0.78 -13.09
C ASP A 723 -9.58 0.47 -12.19
N ASP A 724 -10.67 -0.01 -12.79
CA ASP A 724 -11.91 -0.32 -12.07
C ASP A 724 -11.76 -1.56 -11.14
N ASP A 725 -10.75 -2.41 -11.38
CA ASP A 725 -10.48 -3.60 -10.56
C ASP A 725 -10.06 -3.26 -9.11
N GLN A 726 -9.60 -2.03 -8.88
CA GLN A 726 -9.22 -1.52 -7.55
C GLN A 726 -10.43 -1.23 -6.66
N LEU A 727 -11.62 -1.02 -7.25
CA LEU A 727 -12.79 -0.48 -6.55
C LEU A 727 -13.32 -1.38 -5.43
N LEU A 728 -13.33 -2.70 -5.65
CA LEU A 728 -13.85 -3.64 -4.65
C LEU A 728 -12.98 -3.69 -3.41
N ALA A 729 -11.65 -3.73 -3.59
CA ALA A 729 -10.70 -3.74 -2.48
C ALA A 729 -10.79 -2.42 -1.69
N GLN A 730 -10.87 -1.27 -2.38
CA GLN A 730 -11.05 0.05 -1.76
C GLN A 730 -12.32 0.13 -0.91
N ALA A 731 -13.46 -0.32 -1.44
CA ALA A 731 -14.72 -0.34 -0.70
C ALA A 731 -14.65 -1.29 0.50
N GLY A 732 -14.05 -2.48 0.34
CA GLY A 732 -13.87 -3.45 1.41
C GLY A 732 -12.97 -2.95 2.54
N TRP A 733 -11.85 -2.31 2.20
CA TRP A 733 -10.93 -1.76 3.19
C TRP A 733 -11.55 -0.62 4.00
N ARG A 734 -12.30 0.27 3.35
CA ARG A 734 -13.01 1.37 4.03
C ARG A 734 -14.13 0.85 4.94
N ALA A 735 -14.87 -0.17 4.50
CA ALA A 735 -15.86 -0.84 5.34
C ALA A 735 -15.21 -1.52 6.55
N HIS A 736 -14.04 -2.14 6.37
CA HIS A 736 -13.24 -2.72 7.47
C HIS A 736 -12.82 -1.67 8.50
N LEU A 737 -12.25 -0.54 8.05
CA LEU A 737 -11.90 0.57 8.95
C LEU A 737 -13.12 1.16 9.67
N GLY A 738 -14.29 1.17 9.03
CA GLY A 738 -15.54 1.69 9.57
C GLY A 738 -16.36 0.70 10.42
N THR A 739 -15.91 -0.55 10.61
CA THR A 739 -16.65 -1.57 11.37
C THR A 739 -15.81 -2.26 12.44
N VAL A 740 -14.85 -1.52 13.03
CA VAL A 740 -14.08 -1.96 14.18
C VAL A 740 -14.93 -1.85 15.46
N ASP A 741 -15.28 -2.99 16.04
CA ASP A 741 -16.06 -3.10 17.28
C ASP A 741 -15.19 -2.90 18.53
N GLU A 742 -14.64 -1.70 18.69
CA GLU A 742 -13.80 -1.30 19.82
C GLU A 742 -14.16 0.11 20.29
N ALA A 743 -14.01 0.38 21.59
CA ALA A 743 -14.18 1.72 22.12
C ALA A 743 -13.14 2.68 21.53
N ARG A 744 -13.58 3.86 21.11
CA ARG A 744 -12.68 4.92 20.61
C ARG A 744 -12.01 5.62 21.79
N TYR A 745 -10.69 5.72 21.74
CA TYR A 745 -9.91 6.55 22.64
C TYR A 745 -9.50 7.80 21.86
N PRO A 746 -10.24 8.93 21.96
CA PRO A 746 -9.99 10.09 21.10
C PRO A 746 -8.69 10.82 21.44
N VAL A 747 -8.36 10.91 22.74
CA VAL A 747 -7.19 11.64 23.22
C VAL A 747 -6.40 10.83 24.24
N VAL A 748 -5.12 10.60 23.97
CA VAL A 748 -4.17 10.01 24.92
C VAL A 748 -3.24 11.11 25.45
N ARG A 749 -3.36 11.44 26.74
CA ARG A 749 -2.61 12.52 27.39
C ARG A 749 -1.45 12.00 28.25
N LEU A 750 -0.24 12.49 27.99
CA LEU A 750 0.95 12.24 28.81
C LEU A 750 1.48 13.52 29.46
N LYS A 751 1.96 13.40 30.70
CA LYS A 751 2.60 14.48 31.46
C LYS A 751 4.07 14.16 31.68
N LEU A 752 4.94 14.55 30.75
CA LEU A 752 6.37 14.23 30.77
C LEU A 752 7.14 14.84 31.94
N HIS A 753 6.58 15.83 32.62
CA HIS A 753 7.12 16.31 33.90
C HIS A 753 6.92 15.34 35.08
N LYS A 754 6.11 14.29 34.90
CA LYS A 754 5.96 13.18 35.86
C LYS A 754 6.73 11.94 35.44
N HIS A 755 6.81 11.69 34.13
CA HIS A 755 7.44 10.52 33.50
C HIS A 755 8.42 10.98 32.42
N TYR A 756 9.52 11.63 32.84
CA TYR A 756 10.51 12.17 31.90
C TYR A 756 11.37 11.08 31.25
N ASP A 757 11.41 9.90 31.85
CA ASP A 757 11.95 8.66 31.27
C ASP A 757 11.26 8.27 29.96
N LEU A 758 10.00 8.67 29.75
CA LEU A 758 9.27 8.45 28.50
C LEU A 758 9.60 9.48 27.41
N ALA A 759 10.30 10.58 27.73
CA ALA A 759 10.57 11.66 26.79
C ALA A 759 11.27 11.20 25.49
N PRO A 760 12.28 10.31 25.51
CA PRO A 760 12.91 9.84 24.27
C PRO A 760 11.92 9.15 23.33
N ALA A 761 11.06 8.27 23.86
CA ALA A 761 10.08 7.53 23.07
C ALA A 761 8.95 8.44 22.57
N VAL A 762 8.45 9.34 23.41
CA VAL A 762 7.39 10.31 23.05
C VAL A 762 7.87 11.32 22.01
N VAL A 763 9.12 11.74 22.10
CA VAL A 763 9.73 12.60 21.10
C VAL A 763 9.92 11.85 19.78
N ALA A 764 10.30 10.58 19.80
CA ALA A 764 10.40 9.76 18.58
C ALA A 764 9.03 9.44 17.93
N ALA A 765 7.98 9.29 18.73
CA ALA A 765 6.63 9.03 18.25
C ALA A 765 6.07 10.23 17.44
N ASP A 766 5.88 10.04 16.14
CA ASP A 766 5.26 11.01 15.23
C ASP A 766 3.87 10.57 14.77
N ILE A 767 3.29 11.34 13.84
CA ILE A 767 2.00 11.03 13.22
C ILE A 767 2.03 9.61 12.64
N ARG A 768 0.97 8.84 12.90
CA ARG A 768 0.78 7.41 12.65
C ARG A 768 1.65 6.46 13.49
N ALA A 769 2.29 6.95 14.55
CA ALA A 769 2.95 6.07 15.52
C ALA A 769 1.92 5.20 16.26
N ARG A 770 2.22 3.91 16.40
CA ARG A 770 1.40 2.97 17.18
C ARG A 770 1.65 3.16 18.68
N ILE A 771 0.55 3.32 19.43
CA ILE A 771 0.52 3.42 20.88
C ILE A 771 -0.19 2.17 21.40
N HIS A 772 0.51 1.39 22.22
CA HIS A 772 -0.02 0.19 22.86
C HIS A 772 -0.37 0.50 24.32
N LEU A 773 -1.65 0.38 24.68
CA LEU A 773 -2.17 0.60 26.02
C LEU A 773 -2.42 -0.73 26.73
N SER A 774 -1.95 -0.82 27.97
CA SER A 774 -2.12 -1.98 28.85
C SER A 774 -2.68 -1.58 30.21
N GLY A 775 -3.10 -2.57 31.01
CA GLY A 775 -3.56 -2.33 32.39
C GLY A 775 -4.90 -1.59 32.46
N LEU A 776 -5.80 -1.82 31.50
CA LEU A 776 -7.11 -1.17 31.47
C LEU A 776 -7.93 -1.50 32.74
N PRO A 777 -8.75 -0.55 33.22
CA PRO A 777 -9.54 -0.76 34.42
C PRO A 777 -10.62 -1.82 34.18
N ALA A 778 -11.05 -2.52 35.24
CA ALA A 778 -11.92 -3.70 35.15
C ALA A 778 -13.35 -3.47 34.58
N TRP A 779 -13.74 -2.22 34.32
CA TRP A 779 -15.00 -1.87 33.66
C TRP A 779 -14.85 -1.64 32.15
N GLU A 780 -13.62 -1.56 31.63
CA GLU A 780 -13.32 -1.65 30.21
C GLU A 780 -13.18 -3.12 29.78
N PRO A 781 -13.36 -3.44 28.50
CA PRO A 781 -13.00 -4.76 27.97
C PRO A 781 -11.57 -5.15 28.37
N PRO A 782 -11.36 -6.35 28.94
CA PRO A 782 -10.04 -6.74 29.40
C PRO A 782 -9.13 -7.07 28.23
N GLY A 783 -7.88 -6.61 28.32
CA GLY A 783 -6.87 -6.82 27.28
C GLY A 783 -6.02 -5.57 27.10
N THR A 784 -5.52 -5.42 25.88
CA THR A 784 -4.72 -4.29 25.44
C THR A 784 -5.43 -3.56 24.33
N VAL A 785 -5.21 -2.25 24.22
CA VAL A 785 -5.76 -1.42 23.13
C VAL A 785 -4.60 -0.90 22.30
N ASP A 786 -4.70 -1.06 20.98
CA ASP A 786 -3.76 -0.50 20.03
C ASP A 786 -4.37 0.74 19.36
N LEU A 787 -3.62 1.83 19.34
CA LEU A 787 -4.02 3.11 18.79
C LEU A 787 -2.98 3.60 17.78
N LEU A 788 -3.41 4.43 16.83
CA LEU A 788 -2.53 5.20 15.96
C LEU A 788 -2.69 6.69 16.23
N ALA A 789 -1.58 7.42 16.35
CA ALA A 789 -1.58 8.86 16.59
C ALA A 789 -1.79 9.67 15.30
N ASP A 790 -3.00 10.12 15.00
CA ASP A 790 -3.31 10.88 13.79
C ASP A 790 -2.88 12.37 13.89
N GLY A 791 -2.70 12.87 15.11
CA GLY A 791 -2.20 14.21 15.38
C GLY A 791 -1.84 14.38 16.86
N TYR A 792 -1.32 15.56 17.23
CA TYR A 792 -1.11 15.88 18.63
C TYR A 792 -1.06 17.38 18.92
N THR A 793 -1.31 17.71 20.18
CA THR A 793 -1.00 19.01 20.78
C THR A 793 0.05 18.84 21.88
N GLU A 794 1.10 19.64 21.80
CA GLU A 794 2.21 19.67 22.75
C GLU A 794 2.24 21.03 23.44
N THR A 795 2.17 21.04 24.78
CA THR A 795 2.22 22.26 25.60
C THR A 795 3.46 22.23 26.50
N ILE A 796 4.32 23.23 26.32
CA ILE A 796 5.61 23.33 27.00
C ILE A 796 5.66 24.60 27.86
N GLU A 797 5.81 24.40 29.16
CA GLU A 797 6.08 25.42 30.18
C GLU A 797 7.46 25.15 30.82
N PRO A 798 8.05 26.08 31.58
CA PRO A 798 9.38 25.88 32.15
C PRO A 798 9.54 24.59 32.96
N ARG A 799 8.51 24.13 33.69
CA ARG A 799 8.56 22.92 34.54
C ARG A 799 7.43 21.93 34.27
N ARG A 800 6.70 22.12 33.18
CA ARG A 800 5.61 21.23 32.78
C ARG A 800 5.68 21.01 31.28
N TRP A 801 5.59 19.75 30.91
CA TRP A 801 5.50 19.34 29.53
C TRP A 801 4.37 18.33 29.45
N THR A 802 3.41 18.61 28.56
CA THR A 802 2.22 17.78 28.33
C THR A 802 2.09 17.56 26.82
N ILE A 803 1.80 16.34 26.42
CA ILE A 803 1.43 15.99 25.05
C ILE A 803 0.08 15.28 25.06
N GLU A 804 -0.74 15.58 24.07
CA GLU A 804 -2.07 15.01 23.85
C GLU A 804 -2.10 14.49 22.42
N TYR A 805 -2.11 13.18 22.26
CA TYR A 805 -2.25 12.54 20.95
C TYR A 805 -3.73 12.39 20.61
N ASN A 806 -4.12 12.82 19.41
CA ASN A 806 -5.39 12.45 18.79
C ASN A 806 -5.23 11.06 18.21
N THR A 807 -6.10 10.13 18.58
CA THR A 807 -5.90 8.71 18.27
C THR A 807 -7.09 8.05 17.59
N VAL A 808 -6.78 7.10 16.71
CA VAL A 808 -7.75 6.21 16.04
C VAL A 808 -7.40 4.75 16.34
N PRO A 809 -8.34 3.79 16.18
CA PRO A 809 -8.04 2.37 16.38
C PRO A 809 -6.87 1.89 15.52
N GLY A 810 -5.91 1.22 16.15
CA GLY A 810 -4.73 0.64 15.51
C GLY A 810 -4.88 -0.84 15.17
N SER A 811 -5.83 -1.54 15.80
CA SER A 811 -6.12 -2.96 15.53
C SER A 811 -6.44 -3.29 14.05
N PRO A 812 -7.19 -2.47 13.26
CA PRO A 812 -7.50 -2.85 11.88
C PRO A 812 -6.28 -2.82 10.95
N TRP A 813 -5.17 -2.21 11.38
CA TRP A 813 -3.90 -2.12 10.62
C TRP A 813 -3.00 -3.34 10.85
N ARG A 814 -3.47 -4.32 11.63
CA ARG A 814 -2.84 -5.63 11.75
C ARG A 814 -3.37 -6.54 10.65
N VAL A 815 -2.62 -6.61 9.56
CA VAL A 815 -3.02 -7.29 8.32
C VAL A 815 -2.26 -8.59 8.12
N ALA A 816 -2.81 -9.44 7.25
CA ALA A 816 -2.30 -10.77 6.97
C ALA A 816 -0.88 -10.72 6.40
N VAL A 817 -0.05 -11.68 6.81
CA VAL A 817 1.29 -11.89 6.25
C VAL A 817 1.40 -13.36 5.86
N ALA A 818 1.67 -13.62 4.59
CA ALA A 818 1.85 -14.98 4.09
C ALA A 818 2.99 -15.70 4.85
N ASP A 819 2.78 -16.99 5.11
CA ASP A 819 3.73 -17.85 5.83
C ASP A 819 4.09 -17.37 7.25
N ASN A 820 3.35 -16.41 7.81
CA ASN A 820 3.54 -15.94 9.18
C ASN A 820 2.74 -16.80 10.17
N THR A 821 3.40 -17.28 11.22
CA THR A 821 2.80 -18.17 12.22
C THR A 821 1.73 -17.52 13.10
N THR A 822 1.62 -16.18 13.08
CA THR A 822 0.64 -15.40 13.83
C THR A 822 -0.36 -14.71 12.90
N LEU A 823 0.13 -13.99 11.89
CA LEU A 823 -0.68 -13.16 10.99
C LEU A 823 -1.11 -13.88 9.70
N GLY A 824 -0.68 -15.12 9.48
CA GLY A 824 -0.99 -15.91 8.28
C GLY A 824 -2.15 -16.89 8.43
N ARG A 825 -2.92 -16.81 9.52
CA ARG A 825 -4.00 -17.75 9.84
C ARG A 825 -5.37 -17.22 9.45
N VAL A 826 -5.98 -17.86 8.46
CA VAL A 826 -7.38 -17.64 8.09
C VAL A 826 -8.28 -18.40 9.07
N ASP A 827 -9.37 -17.78 9.49
CA ASP A 827 -10.35 -18.40 10.38
C ASP A 827 -11.18 -19.46 9.65
N THR A 828 -11.89 -20.29 10.42
CA THR A 828 -12.87 -21.25 9.88
C THR A 828 -14.19 -20.54 9.55
N ASP A 829 -14.91 -21.01 8.51
CA ASP A 829 -16.26 -20.53 8.20
C ASP A 829 -17.28 -21.05 9.22
N GLY A 830 -17.29 -20.43 10.39
CA GLY A 830 -18.21 -20.67 11.50
C GLY A 830 -17.82 -21.88 12.36
N THR A 831 -17.51 -21.60 13.62
CA THR A 831 -17.35 -22.62 14.66
C THR A 831 -18.17 -22.21 15.87
N VAL A 832 -18.96 -23.14 16.42
CA VAL A 832 -19.67 -22.91 17.69
C VAL A 832 -19.32 -23.97 18.72
N LEU A 833 -19.37 -23.59 19.99
CA LEU A 833 -19.26 -24.53 21.09
C LEU A 833 -20.47 -25.48 21.09
N LEU A 834 -20.24 -26.79 21.02
CA LEU A 834 -21.30 -27.78 20.88
C LEU A 834 -22.10 -27.97 22.18
N ASP A 835 -21.38 -28.12 23.29
CA ASP A 835 -21.91 -28.41 24.62
C ASP A 835 -21.36 -27.39 25.62
N PRO A 836 -22.11 -27.03 26.69
CA PRO A 836 -21.63 -26.06 27.66
C PRO A 836 -20.37 -26.57 28.37
N VAL A 837 -19.42 -25.66 28.62
CA VAL A 837 -18.17 -25.96 29.34
C VAL A 837 -18.05 -25.11 30.60
N THR A 838 -17.39 -25.64 31.62
CA THR A 838 -17.06 -24.91 32.84
C THR A 838 -15.92 -23.90 32.61
N ALA A 839 -15.62 -23.08 33.62
CA ALA A 839 -14.51 -22.13 33.58
C ALA A 839 -13.12 -22.79 33.55
N THR A 840 -13.03 -24.08 33.88
CA THR A 840 -11.77 -24.83 34.00
C THR A 840 -11.60 -25.93 32.97
N ASP A 841 -12.62 -26.21 32.15
CA ASP A 841 -12.53 -27.27 31.14
C ASP A 841 -11.49 -26.88 30.08
N THR A 842 -10.53 -27.79 29.82
CA THR A 842 -9.46 -27.61 28.84
C THR A 842 -9.77 -28.27 27.50
N THR A 843 -10.98 -28.81 27.34
CA THR A 843 -11.43 -29.52 26.15
C THR A 843 -12.76 -28.94 25.71
N LEU A 844 -12.78 -28.31 24.53
CA LEU A 844 -13.94 -27.64 23.97
C LEU A 844 -14.50 -28.50 22.82
N PRO A 845 -15.67 -29.13 22.97
CA PRO A 845 -16.32 -29.80 21.86
C PRO A 845 -16.87 -28.74 20.90
N VAL A 846 -16.46 -28.79 19.64
CA VAL A 846 -16.81 -27.76 18.66
C VAL A 846 -17.54 -28.34 17.46
N LEU A 847 -18.48 -27.55 16.94
CA LEU A 847 -19.17 -27.81 15.70
C LEU A 847 -18.69 -26.80 14.67
N VAL A 848 -18.06 -27.30 13.61
CA VAL A 848 -17.54 -26.49 12.51
C VAL A 848 -18.46 -26.64 11.31
N THR A 849 -18.95 -25.52 10.76
CA THR A 849 -19.81 -25.52 9.56
C THR A 849 -19.01 -25.46 8.26
N GLY A 850 -17.80 -24.91 8.31
CA GLY A 850 -16.85 -24.82 7.20
C GLY A 850 -15.78 -25.92 7.20
N ALA A 851 -14.58 -25.53 6.76
CA ALA A 851 -13.37 -26.35 6.87
C ALA A 851 -13.02 -26.59 8.34
N ALA A 852 -12.69 -27.83 8.67
CA ALA A 852 -12.35 -28.25 10.02
C ALA A 852 -11.05 -27.58 10.50
N TRP A 853 -10.92 -27.37 11.81
CA TRP A 853 -9.66 -26.93 12.41
C TRP A 853 -8.57 -27.95 12.10
N THR A 854 -7.37 -27.47 11.73
CA THR A 854 -6.21 -28.33 11.43
C THR A 854 -5.90 -29.26 12.60
N THR A 855 -5.59 -30.52 12.32
CA THR A 855 -5.15 -31.49 13.32
C THR A 855 -3.63 -31.66 13.32
N ASP A 856 -2.90 -30.93 12.46
CA ASP A 856 -1.44 -30.96 12.41
C ASP A 856 -0.85 -30.27 13.65
N PRO A 857 -0.07 -30.96 14.49
CA PRO A 857 0.58 -30.35 15.64
C PRO A 857 1.52 -29.19 15.29
N ALA A 858 2.06 -29.14 14.06
CA ALA A 858 2.95 -28.06 13.61
C ALA A 858 2.22 -26.70 13.51
N ASP A 859 0.90 -26.73 13.35
CA ASP A 859 0.08 -25.52 13.28
C ASP A 859 -0.29 -24.98 14.66
N TYR A 860 0.07 -25.64 15.76
CA TYR A 860 -0.25 -25.17 17.13
C TYR A 860 0.99 -24.60 17.84
N PRO A 861 0.83 -23.64 18.76
CA PRO A 861 -0.43 -23.09 19.29
C PRO A 861 -0.95 -21.83 18.55
N PHE A 862 -2.22 -21.48 18.79
CA PHE A 862 -2.82 -20.18 18.39
C PHE A 862 -3.97 -19.80 19.33
N ASP A 863 -4.33 -18.52 19.36
CA ASP A 863 -5.36 -18.00 20.25
C ASP A 863 -6.75 -17.95 19.60
N LEU A 864 -7.77 -18.29 20.39
CA LEU A 864 -9.18 -18.30 20.04
C LEU A 864 -9.98 -17.40 20.98
N THR A 865 -11.03 -16.77 20.47
CA THR A 865 -12.00 -16.00 21.27
C THR A 865 -13.32 -16.77 21.37
N LEU A 866 -13.89 -16.83 22.59
CA LEU A 866 -15.24 -17.34 22.82
C LEU A 866 -15.93 -16.60 23.96
N GLY A 867 -17.05 -15.94 23.66
CA GLY A 867 -17.82 -15.18 24.64
C GLY A 867 -16.99 -14.13 25.40
N GLY A 868 -15.98 -13.52 24.76
CA GLY A 868 -15.06 -12.54 25.36
C GLY A 868 -13.87 -13.14 26.13
N GLU A 869 -13.82 -14.45 26.36
CA GLU A 869 -12.62 -15.12 26.87
C GLU A 869 -11.65 -15.41 25.71
N VAL A 870 -10.35 -15.18 25.93
CA VAL A 870 -9.29 -15.64 25.02
C VAL A 870 -8.66 -16.91 25.58
N VAL A 871 -8.55 -17.94 24.74
CA VAL A 871 -7.96 -19.24 25.08
C VAL A 871 -6.89 -19.62 24.05
N THR A 872 -5.80 -20.25 24.48
CA THR A 872 -4.77 -20.76 23.55
C THR A 872 -5.09 -22.19 23.17
N ALA A 873 -5.45 -22.42 21.90
CA ALA A 873 -5.56 -23.76 21.34
C ALA A 873 -4.17 -24.40 21.21
N THR A 874 -4.07 -25.64 21.66
CA THR A 874 -2.81 -26.42 21.68
C THR A 874 -2.89 -27.69 20.86
N ALA A 875 -4.10 -28.14 20.52
CA ALA A 875 -4.37 -29.22 19.58
C ALA A 875 -5.86 -29.23 19.17
N ALA A 876 -6.17 -29.82 18.02
CA ALA A 876 -7.50 -30.28 17.67
C ALA A 876 -7.49 -31.79 17.41
N SER A 877 -8.65 -32.42 17.61
CA SER A 877 -8.87 -33.84 17.28
C SER A 877 -10.30 -34.05 16.82
N ASP A 878 -10.50 -35.00 15.92
CA ASP A 878 -11.84 -35.49 15.59
C ASP A 878 -12.37 -36.34 16.75
N LYS A 879 -13.61 -36.10 17.19
CA LYS A 879 -14.16 -36.84 18.32
C LYS A 879 -14.55 -38.26 17.94
N VAL A 880 -15.06 -38.44 16.71
CA VAL A 880 -15.21 -39.74 16.07
C VAL A 880 -14.60 -39.65 14.68
N LEU A 881 -13.62 -40.49 14.42
CA LEU A 881 -13.01 -40.75 13.12
C LEU A 881 -12.82 -42.25 12.98
N ASP A 882 -13.24 -42.77 11.83
CA ASP A 882 -12.92 -44.13 11.38
C ASP A 882 -12.61 -44.15 9.89
N ASN A 883 -11.37 -44.53 9.56
CA ASN A 883 -10.90 -44.81 8.20
C ASN A 883 -11.03 -46.30 7.83
N PHE A 884 -11.67 -47.10 8.68
CA PHE A 884 -11.88 -48.54 8.51
C PHE A 884 -10.57 -49.28 8.25
N ALA A 885 -9.53 -48.94 9.01
CA ALA A 885 -8.21 -49.56 8.91
C ALA A 885 -8.23 -51.03 9.39
N ASP A 886 -9.16 -51.38 10.28
CA ASP A 886 -9.31 -52.71 10.84
C ASP A 886 -10.09 -53.66 9.91
N THR A 887 -9.74 -54.95 9.98
CA THR A 887 -10.52 -56.03 9.34
C THR A 887 -11.45 -56.67 10.36
N ALA A 888 -12.76 -56.61 10.11
CA ALA A 888 -13.79 -57.15 10.99
C ALA A 888 -14.85 -57.94 10.22
N ALA A 889 -15.33 -59.04 10.81
CA ALA A 889 -16.44 -59.83 10.29
C ALA A 889 -17.56 -59.88 11.34
N GLY A 890 -18.82 -59.70 10.91
CA GLY A 890 -19.94 -59.62 11.86
C GLY A 890 -20.21 -58.20 12.37
N GLY A 891 -19.61 -57.17 11.76
CA GLY A 891 -19.57 -55.78 12.22
C GLY A 891 -18.40 -55.03 11.59
N TRP A 892 -18.14 -53.80 12.06
CA TRP A 892 -17.04 -52.95 11.59
C TRP A 892 -15.89 -52.76 12.59
N GLY A 893 -15.96 -53.39 13.78
CA GLY A 893 -14.90 -53.28 14.78
C GLY A 893 -14.96 -51.98 15.57
N SER A 894 -13.79 -51.40 15.86
CA SER A 894 -13.65 -50.12 16.54
C SER A 894 -13.19 -49.05 15.57
N ALA A 895 -13.67 -47.83 15.75
CA ALA A 895 -13.15 -46.65 15.07
C ALA A 895 -11.70 -46.36 15.50
N ASP A 896 -10.95 -45.61 14.67
CA ASP A 896 -9.58 -45.15 14.97
C ASP A 896 -9.52 -44.33 16.27
N THR A 897 -10.63 -43.70 16.62
CA THR A 897 -10.85 -42.90 17.85
C THR A 897 -11.29 -43.74 19.06
N GLY A 898 -11.46 -45.05 18.90
CA GLY A 898 -11.62 -46.05 19.97
C GLY A 898 -13.06 -46.48 20.29
N GLN A 899 -14.08 -45.84 19.70
CA GLN A 899 -15.48 -46.23 19.90
C GLN A 899 -15.83 -47.49 19.10
N ALA A 900 -16.68 -48.37 19.66
CA ALA A 900 -17.08 -49.61 19.01
C ALA A 900 -18.33 -49.43 18.12
N TRP A 901 -18.28 -49.98 16.90
CA TRP A 901 -19.45 -50.11 16.03
C TRP A 901 -20.39 -51.23 16.50
N THR A 902 -21.68 -50.94 16.52
CA THR A 902 -22.74 -51.88 16.94
C THR A 902 -23.79 -52.05 15.85
N VAL A 903 -24.10 -53.28 15.48
CA VAL A 903 -25.16 -53.58 14.49
C VAL A 903 -26.52 -53.21 15.08
N ALA A 904 -27.21 -52.25 14.43
CA ALA A 904 -28.48 -51.68 14.86
C ALA A 904 -29.70 -52.31 14.16
N ALA A 905 -29.54 -52.80 12.93
CA ALA A 905 -30.58 -53.50 12.19
C ALA A 905 -29.97 -54.49 11.18
N GLY A 906 -30.57 -55.68 11.04
CA GLY A 906 -30.06 -56.75 10.17
C GLY A 906 -29.38 -57.89 10.94
N SER A 907 -28.84 -58.85 10.19
CA SER A 907 -28.00 -59.91 10.77
C SER A 907 -26.55 -59.45 10.78
N ALA A 908 -25.77 -59.90 11.79
CA ALA A 908 -24.36 -59.53 11.91
C ALA A 908 -23.54 -59.94 10.67
N ALA A 909 -23.88 -61.07 10.04
CA ALA A 909 -23.19 -61.58 8.85
C ALA A 909 -23.26 -60.66 7.62
N ASP A 910 -24.10 -59.63 7.68
CA ASP A 910 -24.30 -58.67 6.61
C ASP A 910 -23.38 -57.45 6.74
N PHE A 911 -22.57 -57.38 7.79
CA PHE A 911 -21.61 -56.31 8.06
C PHE A 911 -20.20 -56.88 8.11
N SER A 912 -19.29 -56.22 7.39
CA SER A 912 -17.87 -56.52 7.41
C SER A 912 -17.06 -55.26 7.15
N ALA A 913 -15.88 -55.13 7.72
CA ALA A 913 -14.87 -54.15 7.33
C ALA A 913 -13.64 -54.90 6.82
N ALA A 914 -13.03 -54.41 5.75
CA ALA A 914 -11.76 -54.92 5.24
C ALA A 914 -10.75 -53.79 5.29
N GLY A 915 -9.61 -54.02 5.97
CA GLY A 915 -8.64 -52.97 6.22
C GLY A 915 -8.22 -52.24 4.94
N GLY A 916 -8.45 -50.92 4.90
CA GLY A 916 -8.12 -50.06 3.75
C GLY A 916 -9.07 -50.17 2.55
N THR A 917 -10.22 -50.84 2.68
CA THR A 917 -11.26 -50.94 1.63
C THR A 917 -12.64 -50.45 2.10
N GLY A 918 -12.76 -50.02 3.36
CA GLY A 918 -13.99 -49.49 3.94
C GLY A 918 -14.89 -50.52 4.66
N GLY A 919 -15.88 -50.02 5.38
CA GLY A 919 -16.99 -50.78 5.93
C GLY A 919 -18.01 -51.16 4.84
N VAL A 920 -18.56 -52.37 4.90
CA VAL A 920 -19.51 -52.89 3.91
C VAL A 920 -20.82 -53.28 4.58
N ILE A 921 -21.94 -52.88 3.97
CA ILE A 921 -23.28 -53.36 4.29
C ILE A 921 -23.82 -54.19 3.11
N ALA A 922 -23.94 -55.50 3.30
CA ALA A 922 -24.59 -56.38 2.35
C ALA A 922 -26.12 -56.24 2.43
N SER A 923 -26.80 -56.14 1.28
CA SER A 923 -28.26 -56.02 1.20
C SER A 923 -28.87 -57.19 0.41
N PRO A 924 -28.92 -58.42 0.96
CA PRO A 924 -29.39 -59.60 0.23
C PRO A 924 -30.92 -59.58 0.01
N THR A 925 -31.68 -58.96 0.90
CA THR A 925 -33.15 -58.94 0.88
C THR A 925 -33.68 -57.52 0.62
N ALA A 926 -34.54 -57.37 -0.39
CA ALA A 926 -35.24 -56.11 -0.66
C ALA A 926 -36.27 -55.80 0.44
N GLY A 927 -36.46 -54.51 0.74
CA GLY A 927 -37.42 -54.01 1.73
C GLY A 927 -36.94 -54.07 3.19
N VAL A 928 -35.72 -54.55 3.46
CA VAL A 928 -35.16 -54.71 4.82
C VAL A 928 -34.05 -53.68 5.07
N GLU A 929 -34.15 -52.96 6.19
CA GLU A 929 -33.14 -51.98 6.62
C GLU A 929 -31.94 -52.67 7.27
N ARG A 930 -30.74 -52.16 6.97
CA ARG A 930 -29.48 -52.63 7.53
C ARG A 930 -28.69 -51.46 8.04
N ALA A 931 -28.47 -51.42 9.35
CA ALA A 931 -27.86 -50.29 10.02
C ALA A 931 -26.82 -50.73 11.02
N ILE A 932 -25.79 -49.91 11.16
CA ILE A 932 -24.71 -50.04 12.15
C ILE A 932 -24.44 -48.65 12.73
N VAL A 933 -24.25 -48.56 14.04
CA VAL A 933 -24.16 -47.29 14.78
C VAL A 933 -22.92 -47.23 15.65
N ILE A 934 -22.50 -46.01 15.95
CA ILE A 934 -21.35 -45.69 16.78
C ILE A 934 -21.75 -44.55 17.75
N PRO A 935 -21.37 -44.64 19.03
CA PRO A 935 -21.66 -43.57 19.99
C PRO A 935 -20.86 -42.32 19.65
N THR A 936 -21.56 -41.23 19.38
CA THR A 936 -20.95 -39.90 19.17
C THR A 936 -20.99 -39.05 20.44
N GLY A 937 -21.84 -39.40 21.41
CA GLY A 937 -21.91 -38.76 22.73
C GLY A 937 -22.74 -37.47 22.81
N SER A 938 -23.32 -36.99 21.70
CA SER A 938 -24.21 -35.81 21.67
C SER A 938 -25.39 -36.02 20.72
N PRO A 939 -26.59 -35.48 21.03
CA PRO A 939 -27.72 -35.43 20.09
C PRO A 939 -27.56 -34.34 19.04
N GLN A 940 -26.62 -33.40 19.21
CA GLN A 940 -26.23 -32.45 18.18
C GLN A 940 -25.15 -33.10 17.33
N GLN A 941 -25.48 -33.43 16.08
CA GLN A 941 -24.63 -34.28 15.25
C GLN A 941 -24.47 -33.67 13.86
N SER A 942 -23.23 -33.59 13.40
CA SER A 942 -22.85 -33.37 12.00
C SER A 942 -21.90 -34.50 11.64
N THR A 943 -22.25 -35.25 10.59
CA THR A 943 -21.54 -36.45 10.18
C THR A 943 -21.23 -36.38 8.71
N LEU A 944 -20.01 -36.75 8.34
CA LEU A 944 -19.56 -36.93 6.97
C LEU A 944 -19.24 -38.41 6.75
N VAL A 945 -19.70 -38.96 5.63
CA VAL A 945 -19.41 -40.34 5.25
C VAL A 945 -19.23 -40.48 3.74
N TYR A 946 -18.26 -41.29 3.33
CA TYR A 946 -18.09 -41.70 1.94
C TYR A 946 -18.90 -42.97 1.70
N SER A 947 -19.56 -43.06 0.55
CA SER A 947 -20.33 -44.24 0.18
C SER A 947 -20.18 -44.57 -1.30
N ASN A 948 -20.11 -45.87 -1.61
CA ASN A 948 -20.15 -46.39 -2.98
C ASN A 948 -21.11 -47.57 -3.08
N THR A 949 -22.02 -47.50 -4.05
CA THR A 949 -22.86 -48.64 -4.45
C THR A 949 -22.41 -49.07 -5.85
N PRO A 950 -21.83 -50.28 -6.03
CA PRO A 950 -21.10 -50.65 -7.24
C PRO A 950 -22.02 -51.06 -8.41
N LEU A 951 -23.23 -50.52 -8.49
CA LEU A 951 -24.17 -50.72 -9.59
C LEU A 951 -25.26 -49.64 -9.62
N THR A 952 -25.83 -49.45 -10.81
CA THR A 952 -27.07 -48.68 -10.98
C THR A 952 -28.30 -49.56 -10.70
N PRO A 953 -29.26 -49.10 -9.87
CA PRO A 953 -30.44 -49.87 -9.48
C PRO A 953 -31.34 -50.32 -10.64
N THR A 954 -31.95 -51.49 -10.51
CA THR A 954 -32.92 -52.08 -11.44
C THR A 954 -34.17 -52.51 -10.69
N GLY A 955 -35.35 -52.27 -11.28
CA GLY A 955 -36.67 -52.58 -10.69
C GLY A 955 -37.16 -51.53 -9.70
N ALA A 956 -36.37 -51.19 -8.68
CA ALA A 956 -36.64 -50.11 -7.74
C ALA A 956 -35.33 -49.49 -7.20
N PRO A 957 -35.39 -48.33 -6.52
CA PRO A 957 -34.20 -47.65 -5.98
C PRO A 957 -33.40 -48.42 -4.93
N ILE A 958 -32.19 -47.94 -4.65
CA ILE A 958 -31.36 -48.31 -3.49
C ILE A 958 -31.10 -47.04 -2.69
N THR A 959 -31.27 -47.11 -1.37
CA THR A 959 -31.06 -45.96 -0.49
C THR A 959 -30.01 -46.30 0.56
N TRP A 960 -29.00 -45.45 0.67
CA TRP A 960 -28.00 -45.49 1.74
C TRP A 960 -28.01 -44.15 2.48
N GLY A 961 -27.37 -44.05 3.64
CA GLY A 961 -27.27 -42.77 4.33
C GLY A 961 -26.74 -42.87 5.74
N VAL A 962 -26.97 -41.80 6.48
CA VAL A 962 -26.57 -41.64 7.88
C VAL A 962 -27.79 -41.70 8.79
N LEU A 963 -27.65 -42.43 9.89
CA LEU A 963 -28.53 -42.35 11.04
C LEU A 963 -28.04 -41.27 11.99
N LEU A 964 -28.94 -40.39 12.39
CA LEU A 964 -28.68 -39.33 13.38
C LEU A 964 -29.66 -39.46 14.54
N ARG A 965 -29.21 -39.04 15.73
CA ARG A 965 -29.97 -39.14 16.99
C ARG A 965 -30.49 -40.55 17.26
N TYR A 966 -29.71 -41.56 16.90
CA TYR A 966 -30.09 -42.94 17.15
C TYR A 966 -30.14 -43.19 18.65
N THR A 967 -31.31 -43.58 19.12
CA THR A 967 -31.54 -44.03 20.51
C THR A 967 -31.75 -45.54 20.55
N ASP A 968 -32.57 -46.05 19.63
CA ASP A 968 -32.85 -47.47 19.44
C ASP A 968 -33.44 -47.70 18.04
N ALA A 969 -33.75 -48.96 17.71
CA ALA A 969 -34.32 -49.34 16.40
C ALA A 969 -35.71 -48.74 16.12
N SER A 970 -36.35 -48.09 17.09
CA SER A 970 -37.65 -47.44 16.96
C SER A 970 -37.56 -45.91 16.89
N ASN A 971 -36.39 -45.30 17.16
CA ASN A 971 -36.22 -43.85 17.32
C ASN A 971 -34.90 -43.36 16.71
N TYR A 972 -34.96 -42.75 15.52
CA TYR A 972 -33.81 -42.13 14.82
C TYR A 972 -34.26 -41.25 13.64
N TYR A 973 -33.39 -40.32 13.22
CA TYR A 973 -33.47 -39.70 11.90
C TYR A 973 -32.61 -40.48 10.90
N TRP A 974 -33.05 -40.55 9.65
CA TRP A 974 -32.29 -41.11 8.53
C TRP A 974 -32.23 -40.07 7.40
N LEU A 975 -31.04 -39.53 7.18
CA LEU A 975 -30.72 -38.65 6.07
C LEU A 975 -30.06 -39.52 5.00
N GLY A 976 -30.80 -39.77 3.91
CA GLY A 976 -30.45 -40.77 2.92
C GLY A 976 -30.25 -40.21 1.51
N VAL A 977 -29.41 -40.90 0.75
CA VAL A 977 -29.22 -40.73 -0.69
C VAL A 977 -29.89 -41.92 -1.37
N GLN A 978 -30.97 -41.66 -2.09
CA GLN A 978 -31.67 -42.64 -2.91
C GLN A 978 -31.12 -42.59 -4.34
N ILE A 979 -30.58 -43.71 -4.79
CA ILE A 979 -30.15 -43.91 -6.17
C ILE A 979 -31.36 -44.41 -6.95
N ASN A 980 -31.84 -43.64 -7.92
CA ASN A 980 -32.97 -44.03 -8.77
C ASN A 980 -32.51 -44.94 -9.90
N THR A 981 -33.45 -45.65 -10.54
CA THR A 981 -33.15 -46.58 -11.65
C THR A 981 -32.59 -45.89 -12.90
N ALA A 982 -32.74 -44.56 -13.00
CA ALA A 982 -32.16 -43.73 -14.06
C ALA A 982 -30.73 -43.24 -13.74
N GLY A 983 -30.15 -43.60 -12.59
CA GLY A 983 -28.83 -43.11 -12.15
C GLY A 983 -28.84 -41.69 -11.56
N THR A 984 -30.00 -41.09 -11.33
CA THR A 984 -30.13 -39.81 -10.60
C THR A 984 -30.17 -40.05 -9.09
N LEU A 985 -29.70 -39.07 -8.31
CA LEU A 985 -29.77 -39.12 -6.84
C LEU A 985 -30.91 -38.26 -6.29
N THR A 986 -31.49 -38.70 -5.18
CA THR A 986 -32.49 -37.94 -4.41
C THR A 986 -32.08 -37.96 -2.95
N LEU A 987 -31.88 -36.78 -2.35
CA LEU A 987 -31.69 -36.65 -0.91
C LEU A 987 -33.04 -36.75 -0.22
N ILE A 988 -33.11 -37.51 0.88
CA ILE A 988 -34.35 -37.76 1.61
C ILE A 988 -34.09 -37.66 3.11
N ALA A 989 -34.91 -36.87 3.80
CA ALA A 989 -34.97 -36.86 5.26
C ALA A 989 -36.15 -37.72 5.72
N ARG A 990 -35.87 -38.74 6.52
CA ARG A 990 -36.85 -39.65 7.11
C ARG A 990 -36.68 -39.66 8.63
N LYS A 991 -37.75 -40.02 9.33
CA LYS A 991 -37.73 -40.28 10.77
C LYS A 991 -38.38 -41.61 11.09
N ARG A 992 -37.88 -42.26 12.14
CA ARG A 992 -38.58 -43.32 12.85
C ARG A 992 -38.87 -42.84 14.26
N VAL A 993 -40.13 -42.87 14.66
CA VAL A 993 -40.58 -42.45 16.00
C VAL A 993 -41.53 -43.51 16.53
N ALA A 994 -41.21 -44.10 17.68
CA ALA A 994 -41.96 -45.22 18.26
C ALA A 994 -42.25 -46.34 17.23
N GLY A 995 -41.29 -46.61 16.34
CA GLY A 995 -41.37 -47.65 15.31
C GLY A 995 -42.08 -47.24 14.02
N ALA A 996 -42.80 -46.10 14.00
CA ALA A 996 -43.44 -45.58 12.81
C ALA A 996 -42.43 -44.84 11.90
N PHE A 997 -42.39 -45.20 10.63
CA PHE A 997 -41.45 -44.66 9.65
C PHE A 997 -42.11 -43.61 8.75
N THR A 998 -41.52 -42.44 8.61
CA THR A 998 -42.12 -41.30 7.88
C THR A 998 -41.06 -40.53 7.10
N THR A 999 -41.35 -40.19 5.85
CA THR A 999 -40.55 -39.21 5.08
C THR A 999 -40.97 -37.80 5.46
N ILE A 1000 -40.00 -36.99 5.86
CA ILE A 1000 -40.19 -35.57 6.19
C ILE A 1000 -40.16 -34.74 4.91
N THR A 1001 -39.09 -34.88 4.13
CA THR A 1001 -38.92 -34.20 2.84
C THR A 1001 -37.95 -34.96 1.93
N SER A 1002 -37.94 -34.61 0.64
CA SER A 1002 -36.97 -35.10 -0.34
C SER A 1002 -36.70 -34.07 -1.42
N VAL A 1003 -35.47 -34.01 -1.93
CA VAL A 1003 -35.05 -33.11 -3.01
C VAL A 1003 -34.20 -33.88 -4.02
N ALA A 1004 -34.36 -33.57 -5.31
CA ALA A 1004 -33.47 -34.10 -6.34
C ALA A 1004 -32.09 -33.44 -6.19
N SER A 1005 -31.03 -34.24 -6.16
CA SER A 1005 -29.67 -33.71 -6.08
C SER A 1005 -29.16 -33.32 -7.46
N ALA A 1006 -28.30 -32.30 -7.53
CA ALA A 1006 -27.58 -31.98 -8.76
C ALA A 1006 -26.51 -33.04 -9.08
N THR A 1007 -26.08 -33.81 -8.07
CA THR A 1007 -25.08 -34.88 -8.20
C THR A 1007 -25.71 -36.16 -8.77
N GLY A 1008 -25.10 -36.74 -9.80
CA GLY A 1008 -25.48 -38.05 -10.35
C GLY A 1008 -24.81 -39.23 -9.65
N HIS A 1009 -25.35 -40.43 -9.81
CA HIS A 1009 -24.72 -41.67 -9.33
C HIS A 1009 -23.47 -42.04 -10.17
N SER A 1010 -22.48 -42.67 -9.53
CA SER A 1010 -21.36 -43.33 -10.19
C SER A 1010 -21.05 -44.63 -9.47
N THR A 1011 -20.59 -45.63 -10.24
CA THR A 1011 -20.14 -46.93 -9.71
C THR A 1011 -18.63 -46.96 -9.46
N SER A 1012 -17.88 -45.98 -9.98
CA SER A 1012 -16.42 -45.90 -9.85
C SER A 1012 -15.94 -44.76 -8.96
N VAL A 1013 -16.73 -43.68 -8.86
CA VAL A 1013 -16.42 -42.51 -8.04
C VAL A 1013 -17.32 -42.53 -6.81
N TRP A 1014 -16.72 -42.45 -5.63
CA TRP A 1014 -17.44 -42.41 -4.36
C TRP A 1014 -18.30 -41.15 -4.24
N ARG A 1015 -19.32 -41.22 -3.39
CA ARG A 1015 -20.17 -40.09 -3.04
C ARG A 1015 -19.95 -39.74 -1.59
N ILE A 1016 -19.84 -38.46 -1.29
CA ILE A 1016 -19.70 -37.95 0.07
C ILE A 1016 -21.07 -37.42 0.48
N LEU A 1017 -21.58 -37.87 1.63
CA LEU A 1017 -22.78 -37.34 2.26
C LEU A 1017 -22.37 -36.63 3.54
N ARG A 1018 -22.72 -35.35 3.65
CA ARG A 1018 -22.75 -34.63 4.93
C ARG A 1018 -24.18 -34.52 5.40
N ALA A 1019 -24.45 -34.94 6.63
CA ALA A 1019 -25.78 -34.95 7.23
C ALA A 1019 -25.75 -34.36 8.63
N GLU A 1020 -26.75 -33.52 8.95
CA GLU A 1020 -26.79 -32.78 10.22
C GLU A 1020 -28.15 -32.83 10.89
N ALA A 1021 -28.12 -32.87 12.23
CA ALA A 1021 -29.26 -32.73 13.12
C ALA A 1021 -28.92 -31.78 14.28
N LEU A 1022 -29.19 -30.48 14.08
CA LEU A 1022 -28.85 -29.40 15.01
C LEU A 1022 -30.11 -28.70 15.49
N GLY A 1023 -30.37 -28.69 16.80
CA GLY A 1023 -31.65 -28.22 17.31
C GLY A 1023 -32.82 -28.97 16.67
N THR A 1024 -33.70 -28.26 15.97
CA THR A 1024 -34.78 -28.86 15.15
C THR A 1024 -34.44 -28.94 13.67
N THR A 1025 -33.32 -28.38 13.23
CA THR A 1025 -32.92 -28.30 11.82
C THR A 1025 -32.23 -29.59 11.38
N LEU A 1026 -32.67 -30.12 10.24
CA LEU A 1026 -32.07 -31.26 9.55
C LEU A 1026 -31.52 -30.79 8.21
N ARG A 1027 -30.27 -31.10 7.91
CA ARG A 1027 -29.62 -30.73 6.64
C ARG A 1027 -28.89 -31.90 6.02
N ALA A 1028 -28.84 -31.95 4.69
CA ALA A 1028 -28.01 -32.89 3.95
C ALA A 1028 -27.55 -32.32 2.61
N LYS A 1029 -26.34 -32.69 2.20
CA LYS A 1029 -25.80 -32.44 0.85
C LYS A 1029 -24.95 -33.63 0.41
N VAL A 1030 -24.93 -33.90 -0.90
CA VAL A 1030 -24.17 -35.00 -1.49
C VAL A 1030 -23.38 -34.52 -2.70
N TRP A 1031 -22.11 -34.90 -2.77
CA TRP A 1031 -21.22 -34.56 -3.89
C TRP A 1031 -20.28 -35.72 -4.25
N ALA A 1032 -19.58 -35.58 -5.37
CA ALA A 1032 -18.60 -36.57 -5.81
C ALA A 1032 -17.26 -36.37 -5.08
N ALA A 1033 -16.58 -37.47 -4.74
CA ALA A 1033 -15.32 -37.41 -3.97
C ALA A 1033 -14.16 -36.74 -4.70
N ASP A 1034 -14.26 -36.56 -6.01
CA ASP A 1034 -13.33 -35.84 -6.89
C ASP A 1034 -13.75 -34.37 -7.14
N ALA A 1035 -14.76 -33.87 -6.41
CA ALA A 1035 -15.23 -32.49 -6.47
C ALA A 1035 -15.12 -31.80 -5.10
N ALA A 1036 -15.05 -30.47 -5.11
CA ALA A 1036 -15.11 -29.67 -3.88
C ALA A 1036 -16.47 -29.79 -3.18
N GLU A 1037 -16.48 -29.67 -1.85
CA GLU A 1037 -17.71 -29.64 -1.06
C GLU A 1037 -18.59 -28.43 -1.45
N PRO A 1038 -19.88 -28.62 -1.78
CA PRO A 1038 -20.77 -27.51 -2.08
C PRO A 1038 -20.99 -26.59 -0.87
N ALA A 1039 -20.93 -25.27 -1.05
CA ALA A 1039 -21.22 -24.30 0.01
C ALA A 1039 -22.69 -24.34 0.45
N ALA A 1040 -23.63 -24.49 -0.49
CA ALA A 1040 -25.06 -24.56 -0.22
C ALA A 1040 -25.53 -25.96 0.22
N TRP A 1041 -26.49 -26.00 1.16
CA TRP A 1041 -27.20 -27.23 1.53
C TRP A 1041 -28.30 -27.54 0.52
N GLU A 1042 -28.27 -28.73 -0.09
CA GLU A 1042 -29.33 -29.16 -1.03
C GLU A 1042 -30.66 -29.45 -0.31
N LEU A 1043 -30.60 -30.11 0.86
CA LEU A 1043 -31.75 -30.39 1.70
C LEU A 1043 -31.62 -29.62 3.01
N THR A 1044 -32.61 -28.79 3.33
CA THR A 1044 -32.78 -28.16 4.65
C THR A 1044 -34.24 -28.27 5.06
N THR A 1045 -34.52 -28.74 6.28
CA THR A 1045 -35.87 -28.85 6.84
C THR A 1045 -35.84 -28.76 8.36
N THR A 1046 -37.01 -28.70 9.01
CA THR A 1046 -37.13 -28.68 10.47
C THR A 1046 -38.04 -29.80 10.97
N ASP A 1047 -37.62 -30.52 12.00
CA ASP A 1047 -38.41 -31.54 12.70
C ASP A 1047 -37.99 -31.63 14.18
N ALA A 1048 -38.98 -31.56 15.07
CA ALA A 1048 -38.77 -31.56 16.53
C ALA A 1048 -39.11 -32.89 17.20
N ALA A 1049 -39.39 -33.97 16.43
CA ALA A 1049 -39.91 -35.21 17.00
C ALA A 1049 -38.86 -36.00 17.80
N LEU A 1050 -37.58 -35.83 17.51
CA LEU A 1050 -36.47 -36.46 18.24
C LEU A 1050 -35.50 -35.41 18.75
N SER A 1051 -35.44 -35.22 20.06
CA SER A 1051 -34.54 -34.27 20.75
C SER A 1051 -33.42 -34.94 21.55
N SER A 1052 -33.37 -36.28 21.57
CA SER A 1052 -32.39 -37.09 22.29
C SER A 1052 -31.81 -38.18 21.37
N GLY A 1053 -30.73 -38.84 21.80
CA GLY A 1053 -30.03 -39.90 21.07
C GLY A 1053 -28.59 -39.53 20.77
N GLY A 1054 -27.64 -40.23 21.37
CA GLY A 1054 -26.21 -39.90 21.34
C GLY A 1054 -25.38 -40.77 20.38
N SER A 1055 -26.00 -41.47 19.45
CA SER A 1055 -25.31 -42.29 18.45
C SER A 1055 -25.64 -41.83 17.04
N ALA A 1056 -24.67 -41.96 16.14
CA ALA A 1056 -24.86 -41.81 14.71
C ALA A 1056 -24.49 -43.13 14.02
N GLY A 1057 -24.71 -43.27 12.71
CA GLY A 1057 -24.34 -44.51 12.04
C GLY A 1057 -24.60 -44.54 10.56
N CYS A 1058 -24.34 -45.68 9.93
CA CYS A 1058 -24.58 -45.90 8.52
C CYS A 1058 -25.76 -46.85 8.33
N ILE A 1059 -26.55 -46.60 7.27
CA ILE A 1059 -27.70 -47.42 6.91
C ILE A 1059 -27.74 -47.65 5.39
N ALA A 1060 -28.13 -48.85 4.99
CA ALA A 1060 -28.43 -49.18 3.60
C ALA A 1060 -29.71 -50.02 3.50
N ARG A 1061 -30.45 -49.81 2.40
CA ARG A 1061 -31.68 -50.52 2.09
C ARG A 1061 -31.85 -50.62 0.58
N ARG A 1062 -32.12 -51.83 0.10
CA ARG A 1062 -32.73 -52.03 -1.22
C ARG A 1062 -34.23 -51.81 -1.10
N GLU A 1063 -34.80 -50.89 -1.86
CA GLU A 1063 -36.24 -50.61 -1.77
C GLU A 1063 -37.08 -51.77 -2.34
N THR A 1064 -38.32 -51.90 -1.86
CA THR A 1064 -39.22 -52.98 -2.28
C THR A 1064 -39.41 -52.96 -3.80
N GLY A 1065 -39.14 -54.09 -4.46
CA GLY A 1065 -39.18 -54.22 -5.92
C GLY A 1065 -37.82 -54.13 -6.62
N ASN A 1066 -36.73 -53.83 -5.89
CA ASN A 1066 -35.39 -53.84 -6.45
C ASN A 1066 -34.91 -55.30 -6.70
N THR A 1067 -34.41 -55.58 -7.90
CA THR A 1067 -34.00 -56.94 -8.32
C THR A 1067 -32.50 -57.20 -8.30
N ASN A 1068 -31.66 -56.21 -7.97
CA ASN A 1068 -30.21 -56.39 -7.92
C ASN A 1068 -29.78 -57.24 -6.71
N SER A 1069 -28.57 -57.80 -6.70
CA SER A 1069 -27.90 -58.24 -5.48
C SER A 1069 -26.67 -57.38 -5.30
N THR A 1070 -26.50 -56.72 -4.15
CA THR A 1070 -25.45 -55.71 -3.98
C THR A 1070 -25.06 -55.51 -2.51
N SER A 1071 -23.93 -54.83 -2.35
CA SER A 1071 -23.42 -54.29 -1.09
C SER A 1071 -23.12 -52.82 -1.26
N THR A 1072 -23.39 -52.02 -0.24
CA THR A 1072 -22.98 -50.61 -0.20
C THR A 1072 -21.72 -50.51 0.64
N GLY A 1073 -20.65 -49.99 0.05
CA GLY A 1073 -19.42 -49.64 0.74
C GLY A 1073 -19.56 -48.28 1.41
N PHE A 1074 -18.92 -48.14 2.56
CA PHE A 1074 -18.79 -46.94 3.36
C PHE A 1074 -17.32 -46.76 3.72
N ASP A 1075 -16.84 -45.54 3.72
CA ASP A 1075 -15.47 -45.19 4.09
C ASP A 1075 -15.48 -43.83 4.77
N ILE A 1076 -14.39 -43.50 5.48
CA ILE A 1076 -14.17 -42.24 6.22
C ILE A 1076 -15.44 -41.75 6.92
N PHE A 1077 -15.65 -42.18 8.16
CA PHE A 1077 -16.73 -41.68 9.00
C PHE A 1077 -16.18 -40.66 10.00
N THR A 1078 -16.63 -39.41 9.93
CA THR A 1078 -16.29 -38.38 10.91
C THR A 1078 -17.52 -37.79 11.60
N ALA A 1079 -17.37 -37.45 12.88
CA ALA A 1079 -18.32 -36.63 13.64
C ALA A 1079 -17.56 -35.64 14.52
N TYR A 1080 -17.85 -34.34 14.34
CA TYR A 1080 -17.42 -33.11 15.04
C TYR A 1080 -16.06 -33.07 15.81
N GLN A 1081 -15.46 -31.89 15.93
CA GLN A 1081 -14.11 -31.76 16.49
C GLN A 1081 -14.10 -31.44 17.98
N SER A 1082 -12.94 -31.60 18.59
CA SER A 1082 -12.64 -31.17 19.95
C SER A 1082 -11.31 -30.41 19.98
N LEU A 1083 -11.33 -29.21 20.55
CA LEU A 1083 -10.15 -28.38 20.74
C LEU A 1083 -9.60 -28.55 22.16
N THR A 1084 -8.28 -28.69 22.29
CA THR A 1084 -7.59 -28.68 23.57
C THR A 1084 -7.01 -27.29 23.81
N VAL A 1085 -7.37 -26.66 24.93
CA VAL A 1085 -7.08 -25.24 25.20
C VAL A 1085 -6.45 -24.99 26.57
N THR A 1086 -5.61 -23.95 26.63
CA THR A 1086 -5.27 -23.25 27.88
C THR A 1086 -6.23 -22.08 28.07
N ARG A 1087 -6.89 -22.00 29.23
CA ARG A 1087 -7.95 -21.02 29.53
C ARG A 1087 -7.39 -19.67 29.98
N ALA A 1088 -8.21 -18.62 29.88
CA ALA A 1088 -8.00 -17.31 30.50
C ALA A 1088 -6.72 -16.55 30.14
N VAL A 1089 -6.35 -16.53 28.85
CA VAL A 1089 -5.19 -15.76 28.34
C VAL A 1089 -5.34 -14.26 28.62
N ASN A 1090 -6.54 -13.72 28.45
CA ASN A 1090 -6.88 -12.32 28.75
C ASN A 1090 -7.39 -12.11 30.19
N GLY A 1091 -7.15 -13.05 31.10
CA GLY A 1091 -7.59 -12.97 32.50
C GLY A 1091 -9.08 -13.22 32.75
N ILE A 1092 -9.89 -13.41 31.71
CA ILE A 1092 -11.29 -13.85 31.85
C ILE A 1092 -11.34 -15.36 32.06
N SER A 1093 -12.00 -15.82 33.11
CA SER A 1093 -12.33 -17.24 33.29
C SER A 1093 -13.80 -17.38 33.66
N LYS A 1094 -14.60 -18.00 32.78
CA LYS A 1094 -16.04 -18.20 33.01
C LYS A 1094 -16.57 -19.46 32.33
N ALA A 1095 -17.73 -19.92 32.78
CA ALA A 1095 -18.47 -20.95 32.06
C ALA A 1095 -18.99 -20.39 30.72
N GLN A 1096 -18.95 -21.22 29.68
CA GLN A 1096 -19.39 -20.88 28.33
C GLN A 1096 -20.60 -21.74 27.95
N ALA A 1097 -21.63 -21.11 27.40
CA ALA A 1097 -22.84 -21.79 26.96
C ALA A 1097 -22.64 -22.45 25.59
N ALA A 1098 -23.38 -23.53 25.33
CA ALA A 1098 -23.47 -24.10 23.98
C ALA A 1098 -23.99 -23.06 22.99
N GLY A 1099 -23.50 -23.12 21.75
CA GLY A 1099 -23.84 -22.21 20.66
C GLY A 1099 -23.00 -20.92 20.63
N ILE A 1100 -22.11 -20.68 21.59
CA ILE A 1100 -21.18 -19.54 21.56
C ILE A 1100 -20.24 -19.70 20.36
N ASP A 1101 -20.08 -18.62 19.60
CA ASP A 1101 -19.16 -18.51 18.49
C ASP A 1101 -17.71 -18.60 18.96
N ILE A 1102 -16.89 -19.34 18.21
CA ILE A 1102 -15.46 -19.53 18.44
C ILE A 1102 -14.73 -19.11 17.18
N ARG A 1103 -13.83 -18.14 17.32
CA ARG A 1103 -13.04 -17.57 16.21
C ARG A 1103 -11.59 -17.47 16.59
N LEU A 1104 -10.73 -17.29 15.59
CA LEU A 1104 -9.37 -16.81 15.85
C LEU A 1104 -9.45 -15.50 16.61
N ALA A 1105 -8.63 -15.36 17.65
CA ALA A 1105 -8.54 -14.11 18.40
C ALA A 1105 -8.02 -12.96 17.50
N GLN A 1106 -7.24 -13.31 16.48
CA GLN A 1106 -6.65 -12.40 15.51
C GLN A 1106 -6.72 -13.06 14.12
N PRO A 1107 -7.88 -12.99 13.44
CA PRO A 1107 -8.00 -13.53 12.09
C PRO A 1107 -7.16 -12.74 11.09
N SER A 1108 -6.61 -13.41 10.08
CA SER A 1108 -5.93 -12.74 8.97
C SER A 1108 -6.87 -11.81 8.21
N THR A 1109 -6.57 -10.51 8.22
CA THR A 1109 -7.26 -9.50 7.41
C THR A 1109 -6.46 -9.23 6.13
N ILE A 1110 -7.06 -9.41 4.97
CA ILE A 1110 -6.42 -9.03 3.71
C ILE A 1110 -6.39 -7.49 3.63
N ALA A 1111 -5.20 -6.94 3.45
CA ALA A 1111 -4.98 -5.51 3.27
C ALA A 1111 -5.52 -5.02 1.91
N LEU A 1112 -5.70 -3.70 1.78
CA LEU A 1112 -5.90 -3.04 0.49
C LEU A 1112 -4.66 -3.17 -0.40
#